data_AF-A0A8S3WW08-F1
#
_entry.id   AF-A0A8S3WW08-F1
#
_cell.length_a   1.000
_cell.length_b   1.000
_cell.length_c   1.000
_cell.angle_alpha   90.00
_cell.angle_beta   90.00
_cell.angle_gamma   90.00
#
_symmetry.space_group_name_H-M   'P 1'
#
loop_
_entity.id
_entity.type
_entity.pdbx_description
1 polymer ?
#
loop_
_entity_poly.entity_id
_entity_poly.type
_entity_poly.pdbx_seq_one_letter_code
_entity_poly.pdbx_strand_id
1 'polypeptide(L)'
;MCLLRRIVKIKVQNVYNLARTLSTLPEIRIYEVGPRDGLQNESKFVPTNIKIELIHKLAAAGIRNIESASFVSPKWVKQMSDGMEVMNNIIRTPGVNYPVLIPNLKGYETAIKCNIEEIAIFPAGSEGFSQKNLNCSVEEGLKRFKEVAVQALKDGLRVRGYISCVVGCPYDGPVNPKSIAKITEELLEIGCYEVSLGDTIGVGTAGSVQRLLREVLMVAKPENLALHFHDTYGQGLSNLLAGLEFGIKTVDSSISGLGGCPYARGATGNLATEDLVYFLYGLGVNTNIDLVKLIEAGHIFDPYKIAKMNAVIKTEKLNIGGSYPCFVIAEIGQNHQGDIEIAKKLIRAAKESGADCVKFQKSCLKEKFTKKCLDRCYDNRNSWGKTYGEHKRHLEFSEAQYEALFKYAKDIDVLFTASAMDMISFEFLLNLGVPFIKIGSGDSNNLVYIKYAASKGIPLVVSTGMVDKSTVNRIYDIISAQHKQFCLLHCVSAYPTPYEDCNLMVLQDYGNSFDVCVGYSGHELGTAVAVAAVALGAKVIEKHITLDKTMKGTDHQCSLTPDELKQLVRDVRIVEASLGSSIQMVLPSPVKMVEVKITEDIKVGGSNPCFIIAEVGQNHQGDIEIAKKLIKAAKDSGASCVKFQKTCLKEKFTKKYLERPYDNPNSWGKTYGDHKKHLEFTEAQYRELFKYAQEVGILFTASAMDMVSFDFLVNIKVPFIKIGSGDSNNLLFLKYAASKKVPLIISTGMVDKNAVKTIYDIISAQHKQFCLLHCISAYPVPFEDCNLAVLQDYMKSFDVPVGYSGQEVGTAVALGAVALGAKILEKHITLDKSMKGTDHVCSLTPSEFQQLVRDVRVIEAALGTPIKKVVTSEIPCIDKLQKSLVMGSTKNKGEILYPGDVKIKVAEPKGLNALHFDEVIYKTLVYDKKEDEPLYEGDFC
;
A
#
# COMPACT_ATOMS: atom_id res chain seq x y z
N MET A 1 -41.23 -20.13 43.16
CA MET A 1 -39.82 -19.73 43.44
C MET A 1 -38.86 -20.90 43.69
N CYS A 2 -39.21 -21.94 44.46
CA CYS A 2 -38.31 -23.10 44.68
C CYS A 2 -37.94 -23.86 43.39
N LEU A 3 -38.87 -23.98 42.43
CA LEU A 3 -38.60 -24.58 41.12
C LEU A 3 -37.61 -23.74 40.29
N LEU A 4 -37.77 -22.42 40.28
CA LEU A 4 -36.85 -21.48 39.62
C LEU A 4 -35.45 -21.51 40.26
N ARG A 5 -35.36 -21.55 41.59
CA ARG A 5 -34.07 -21.69 42.30
C ARG A 5 -33.40 -23.03 42.00
N ARG A 6 -34.16 -24.12 41.81
CA ARG A 6 -33.64 -25.44 41.41
C ARG A 6 -33.13 -25.42 39.96
N ILE A 7 -33.86 -24.79 39.04
CA ILE A 7 -33.46 -24.63 37.63
C ILE A 7 -32.22 -23.73 37.50
N VAL A 8 -32.15 -22.64 38.28
CA VAL A 8 -30.96 -21.76 38.33
C VAL A 8 -29.77 -22.48 38.98
N LYS A 9 -29.95 -23.25 40.06
CA LYS A 9 -28.86 -24.09 40.63
C LYS A 9 -28.36 -25.13 39.64
N ILE A 10 -29.25 -25.79 38.89
CA ILE A 10 -28.88 -26.79 37.88
C ILE A 10 -28.12 -26.12 36.72
N LYS A 11 -28.56 -24.94 36.24
CA LYS A 11 -27.84 -24.17 35.21
C LYS A 11 -26.48 -23.65 35.68
N VAL A 12 -26.39 -23.13 36.91
CA VAL A 12 -25.12 -22.68 37.49
C VAL A 12 -24.16 -23.84 37.73
N GLN A 13 -24.65 -25.00 38.19
CA GLN A 13 -23.85 -26.21 38.36
C GLN A 13 -23.37 -26.77 37.02
N ASN A 14 -24.19 -26.73 35.97
CA ASN A 14 -23.79 -27.16 34.63
C ASN A 14 -22.76 -26.21 34.00
N VAL A 15 -22.87 -24.90 34.21
CA VAL A 15 -21.86 -23.92 33.80
C VAL A 15 -20.57 -24.10 34.60
N TYR A 16 -20.65 -24.35 35.91
CA TYR A 16 -19.47 -24.65 36.74
C TYR A 16 -18.82 -25.99 36.36
N ASN A 17 -19.61 -27.02 36.04
CA ASN A 17 -19.10 -28.30 35.59
C ASN A 17 -18.49 -28.19 34.19
N LEU A 18 -19.08 -27.41 33.28
CA LEU A 18 -18.51 -27.13 31.96
C LEU A 18 -17.20 -26.35 32.10
N ALA A 19 -17.18 -25.27 32.88
CA ALA A 19 -15.96 -24.51 33.16
C ALA A 19 -14.89 -25.38 33.83
N ARG A 20 -15.26 -26.25 34.77
CA ARG A 20 -14.33 -27.20 35.41
C ARG A 20 -13.80 -28.22 34.41
N THR A 21 -14.66 -28.86 33.62
CA THR A 21 -14.28 -29.83 32.57
C THR A 21 -13.36 -29.19 31.54
N LEU A 22 -13.67 -27.96 31.08
CA LEU A 22 -12.88 -27.20 30.12
C LEU A 22 -11.53 -26.73 30.71
N SER A 23 -11.50 -26.27 31.97
CA SER A 23 -10.25 -25.88 32.67
C SER A 23 -9.33 -27.07 33.00
N THR A 24 -9.86 -28.28 32.95
CA THR A 24 -9.09 -29.54 33.10
C THR A 24 -8.79 -30.21 31.76
N LEU A 25 -9.12 -29.58 30.62
CA LEU A 25 -8.79 -30.15 29.32
C LEU A 25 -7.25 -30.23 29.18
N PRO A 26 -6.68 -31.43 29.01
CA PRO A 26 -5.29 -31.55 28.61
C PRO A 26 -5.11 -31.01 27.17
N GLU A 27 -3.86 -30.71 26.81
CA GLU A 27 -3.38 -30.17 25.53
C GLU A 27 -4.29 -30.49 24.33
N ILE A 28 -4.90 -29.46 23.73
CA ILE A 28 -5.68 -29.59 22.48
C ILE A 28 -4.70 -29.65 21.31
N ARG A 29 -4.88 -30.65 20.43
CA ARG A 29 -4.05 -30.86 19.25
C ARG A 29 -4.67 -30.16 18.05
N ILE A 30 -3.99 -29.13 17.54
CA ILE A 30 -4.40 -28.43 16.32
C ILE A 30 -3.72 -29.05 15.11
N TYR A 31 -4.53 -29.41 14.12
CA TYR A 31 -4.11 -29.98 12.84
C TYR A 31 -4.35 -28.93 11.76
N GLU A 32 -3.27 -28.26 11.35
CA GLU A 32 -3.33 -27.15 10.40
C GLU A 32 -3.39 -27.68 8.97
N VAL A 33 -4.51 -27.46 8.30
CA VAL A 33 -4.78 -27.94 6.94
C VAL A 33 -4.59 -26.87 5.87
N GLY A 34 -4.27 -25.62 6.24
CA GLY A 34 -4.11 -24.48 5.35
C GLY A 34 -3.21 -24.72 4.13
N PRO A 35 -1.98 -25.24 4.29
CA PRO A 35 -1.07 -25.46 3.15
C PRO A 35 -1.60 -26.43 2.08
N ARG A 36 -2.53 -27.33 2.44
CA ARG A 36 -3.16 -28.29 1.52
C ARG A 36 -4.61 -27.92 1.22
N ASP A 37 -5.49 -28.11 2.21
CA ASP A 37 -6.94 -27.94 2.06
C ASP A 37 -7.32 -26.48 1.89
N GLY A 38 -6.69 -25.58 2.64
CA GLY A 38 -6.94 -24.14 2.54
C GLY A 38 -6.63 -23.59 1.16
N LEU A 39 -5.53 -24.03 0.54
CA LEU A 39 -5.11 -23.53 -0.77
C LEU A 39 -5.83 -24.16 -1.97
N GLN A 40 -6.43 -25.34 -1.83
CA GLN A 40 -6.93 -26.12 -2.97
C GLN A 40 -7.92 -25.37 -3.88
N ASN A 41 -8.65 -24.42 -3.31
CA ASN A 41 -9.69 -23.63 -3.97
C ASN A 41 -9.21 -22.27 -4.49
N GLU A 42 -7.92 -21.94 -4.31
CA GLU A 42 -7.36 -20.69 -4.77
C GLU A 42 -7.33 -20.60 -6.29
N SER A 43 -7.86 -19.50 -6.82
CA SER A 43 -7.99 -19.29 -8.27
C SER A 43 -6.64 -19.09 -8.96
N LYS A 44 -5.65 -18.54 -8.25
CA LYS A 44 -4.29 -18.31 -8.73
C LYS A 44 -3.36 -19.34 -8.13
N PHE A 45 -2.44 -19.86 -8.95
CA PHE A 45 -1.44 -20.79 -8.45
C PHE A 45 -0.52 -20.11 -7.43
N VAL A 46 -0.58 -20.52 -6.16
CA VAL A 46 0.38 -20.07 -5.14
C VAL A 46 1.75 -20.72 -5.44
N PRO A 47 2.83 -19.92 -5.60
CA PRO A 47 4.17 -20.44 -5.85
C PRO A 47 4.67 -21.39 -4.75
N THR A 48 5.46 -22.39 -5.14
CA THR A 48 5.98 -23.44 -4.25
C THR A 48 6.76 -22.88 -3.06
N ASN A 49 7.59 -21.86 -3.27
CA ASN A 49 8.38 -21.22 -2.21
C ASN A 49 7.50 -20.57 -1.14
N ILE A 50 6.34 -20.01 -1.51
CA ILE A 50 5.40 -19.41 -0.57
C ILE A 50 4.70 -20.48 0.28
N LYS A 51 4.37 -21.64 -0.31
CA LYS A 51 3.84 -22.80 0.44
C LYS A 51 4.84 -23.32 1.46
N ILE A 52 6.10 -23.46 1.04
CA ILE A 52 7.21 -23.89 1.92
C ILE A 52 7.39 -22.89 3.07
N GLU A 53 7.42 -21.60 2.77
CA GLU A 53 7.53 -20.54 3.77
C GLU A 53 6.36 -20.55 4.76
N LEU A 54 5.12 -20.74 4.28
CA LEU A 54 3.96 -20.90 5.15
C LEU A 54 4.16 -22.07 6.13
N ILE A 55 4.56 -23.24 5.63
CA ILE A 55 4.79 -24.44 6.45
C ILE A 55 5.85 -24.16 7.54
N HIS A 56 6.92 -23.45 7.20
CA HIS A 56 7.96 -23.09 8.18
C HIS A 56 7.46 -22.10 9.22
N LYS A 57 6.69 -21.09 8.83
CA LYS A 57 6.10 -20.12 9.76
C LYS A 57 5.10 -20.77 10.71
N LEU A 58 4.26 -21.68 10.21
CA LEU A 58 3.33 -22.45 11.03
C LEU A 58 4.07 -23.31 12.07
N ALA A 59 5.14 -24.00 11.65
CA ALA A 59 6.00 -24.77 12.56
C ALA A 59 6.66 -23.86 13.61
N ALA A 60 7.15 -22.69 13.20
CA ALA A 60 7.77 -21.70 14.08
C ALA A 60 6.78 -21.05 15.07
N ALA A 61 5.50 -21.02 14.72
CA ALA A 61 4.41 -20.60 15.61
C ALA A 61 4.06 -21.68 16.65
N GLY A 62 4.60 -22.89 16.54
CA GLY A 62 4.37 -23.99 17.48
C GLY A 62 3.35 -25.02 17.02
N ILE A 63 2.86 -24.95 15.77
CA ILE A 63 1.98 -25.97 15.20
C ILE A 63 2.79 -27.26 14.98
N ARG A 64 2.28 -28.38 15.49
CA ARG A 64 2.95 -29.69 15.42
C ARG A 64 2.41 -30.63 14.34
N ASN A 65 1.24 -30.35 13.78
CA ASN A 65 0.64 -31.15 12.71
C ASN A 65 0.26 -30.21 11.57
N ILE A 66 1.00 -30.26 10.47
CA ILE A 66 0.85 -29.36 9.31
C ILE A 66 0.64 -30.19 8.06
N GLU A 67 -0.60 -30.27 7.57
CA GLU A 67 -0.89 -31.01 6.35
C GLU A 67 -0.34 -30.26 5.14
N SER A 68 0.74 -30.79 4.58
CA SER A 68 1.68 -29.99 3.80
C SER A 68 1.52 -30.15 2.28
N ALA A 69 0.95 -31.27 1.83
CA ALA A 69 0.78 -31.55 0.41
C ALA A 69 -0.32 -32.58 0.15
N SER A 70 -0.67 -32.74 -1.12
CA SER A 70 -1.57 -33.78 -1.61
C SER A 70 -1.05 -34.36 -2.92
N PHE A 71 -1.20 -35.67 -3.10
CA PHE A 71 -0.78 -36.38 -4.33
C PHE A 71 -2.00 -36.75 -5.17
N VAL A 72 -2.85 -35.75 -5.40
CA VAL A 72 -3.99 -35.78 -6.31
C VAL A 72 -3.55 -35.45 -7.74
N SER A 73 -4.44 -35.72 -8.70
CA SER A 73 -4.17 -35.39 -10.10
C SER A 73 -4.09 -33.86 -10.28
N PRO A 74 -2.97 -33.33 -10.82
CA PRO A 74 -2.80 -31.90 -11.14
C PRO A 74 -3.86 -31.33 -12.08
N LYS A 75 -4.50 -32.20 -12.87
CA LYS A 75 -5.59 -31.84 -13.78
C LYS A 75 -6.83 -31.35 -13.02
N TRP A 76 -7.11 -31.96 -11.86
CA TRP A 76 -8.33 -31.70 -11.08
C TRP A 76 -8.08 -30.67 -9.98
N VAL A 77 -6.90 -30.70 -9.36
CA VAL A 77 -6.50 -29.75 -8.33
C VAL A 77 -5.14 -29.16 -8.71
N LYS A 78 -5.17 -28.12 -9.55
CA LYS A 78 -3.95 -27.46 -10.07
C LYS A 78 -3.01 -27.01 -8.96
N GLN A 79 -3.57 -26.59 -7.83
CA GLN A 79 -2.81 -26.07 -6.70
C GLN A 79 -1.87 -27.10 -6.08
N MET A 80 -2.18 -28.40 -6.20
CA MET A 80 -1.38 -29.50 -5.60
C MET A 80 -0.40 -30.11 -6.61
N SER A 81 -0.17 -29.47 -7.75
CA SER A 81 0.69 -29.98 -8.83
C SER A 81 2.18 -30.10 -8.44
N ASP A 82 2.61 -29.34 -7.45
CA ASP A 82 3.99 -29.23 -6.94
C ASP A 82 4.20 -29.93 -5.59
N GLY A 83 3.30 -30.84 -5.18
CA GLY A 83 3.35 -31.48 -3.86
C GLY A 83 4.68 -32.19 -3.55
N MET A 84 5.29 -32.84 -4.54
CA MET A 84 6.62 -33.47 -4.39
C MET A 84 7.73 -32.42 -4.15
N GLU A 85 7.66 -31.29 -4.85
CA GLU A 85 8.62 -30.20 -4.69
C GLU A 85 8.50 -29.56 -3.30
N VAL A 86 7.28 -29.32 -2.81
CA VAL A 86 7.05 -28.84 -1.46
C VAL A 86 7.66 -29.80 -0.44
N MET A 87 7.30 -31.09 -0.49
CA MET A 87 7.74 -32.07 0.51
C MET A 87 9.25 -32.31 0.52
N ASN A 88 9.92 -32.20 -0.64
CA ASN A 88 11.37 -32.36 -0.73
C ASN A 88 12.15 -31.12 -0.26
N ASN A 89 11.54 -29.94 -0.27
CA ASN A 89 12.21 -28.67 0.05
C ASN A 89 11.83 -28.09 1.42
N ILE A 90 10.86 -28.67 2.14
CA ILE A 90 10.59 -28.26 3.52
C ILE A 90 11.72 -28.68 4.46
N ILE A 91 12.10 -27.77 5.36
CA ILE A 91 12.95 -28.06 6.50
C ILE A 91 12.06 -28.70 7.58
N ARG A 92 12.31 -29.98 7.89
CA ARG A 92 11.54 -30.71 8.89
C ARG A 92 11.97 -30.31 10.29
N THR A 93 11.09 -29.63 11.01
CA THR A 93 11.32 -29.20 12.38
C THR A 93 11.15 -30.39 13.34
N PRO A 94 12.10 -30.67 14.26
CA PRO A 94 11.95 -31.76 15.21
C PRO A 94 10.64 -31.67 16.00
N GLY A 95 9.89 -32.78 16.06
CA GLY A 95 8.61 -32.85 16.76
C GLY A 95 7.40 -32.30 15.99
N VAL A 96 7.58 -31.88 14.73
CA VAL A 96 6.50 -31.48 13.82
C VAL A 96 6.29 -32.56 12.76
N ASN A 97 5.03 -32.94 12.55
CA ASN A 97 4.62 -33.91 11.55
C ASN A 97 4.03 -33.20 10.32
N TYR A 98 4.34 -33.74 9.13
CA TYR A 98 3.99 -33.17 7.83
C TYR A 98 3.16 -34.15 6.98
N PRO A 99 1.91 -34.44 7.39
CA PRO A 99 1.05 -35.40 6.71
C PRO A 99 0.67 -34.95 5.30
N VAL A 100 0.37 -35.92 4.44
CA VAL A 100 -0.03 -35.68 3.04
C VAL A 100 -1.29 -36.45 2.66
N LEU A 101 -2.15 -35.85 1.83
CA LEU A 101 -3.38 -36.49 1.36
C LEU A 101 -3.12 -37.42 0.16
N ILE A 102 -3.61 -38.65 0.23
CA ILE A 102 -3.42 -39.69 -0.79
C ILE A 102 -4.77 -40.25 -1.28
N PRO A 103 -5.17 -40.00 -2.54
CA PRO A 103 -6.47 -40.45 -3.06
C PRO A 103 -6.48 -41.89 -3.61
N ASN A 104 -5.31 -42.45 -3.95
CA ASN A 104 -5.17 -43.76 -4.60
C ASN A 104 -3.70 -44.24 -4.58
N LEU A 105 -3.46 -45.49 -4.97
CA LEU A 105 -2.13 -46.11 -4.99
C LEU A 105 -1.12 -45.41 -5.91
N LYS A 106 -1.57 -44.80 -7.02
CA LYS A 106 -0.67 -44.03 -7.90
C LYS A 106 -0.13 -42.77 -7.21
N GLY A 107 -0.99 -42.08 -6.46
CA GLY A 107 -0.58 -40.97 -5.60
C GLY A 107 0.38 -41.44 -4.51
N TYR A 108 0.10 -42.59 -3.90
CA TYR A 108 0.93 -43.22 -2.88
C TYR A 108 2.36 -43.51 -3.37
N GLU A 109 2.52 -44.15 -4.53
CA GLU A 109 3.81 -44.47 -5.16
C GLU A 109 4.68 -43.23 -5.40
N THR A 110 4.05 -42.07 -5.58
CA THR A 110 4.76 -40.78 -5.72
C THR A 110 5.13 -40.22 -4.35
N ALA A 111 4.20 -40.29 -3.39
CA ALA A 111 4.36 -39.70 -2.06
C ALA A 111 5.45 -40.39 -1.23
N ILE A 112 5.58 -41.72 -1.31
CA ILE A 112 6.57 -42.49 -0.55
C ILE A 112 8.03 -42.08 -0.86
N LYS A 113 8.26 -41.44 -2.01
CA LYS A 113 9.58 -40.91 -2.40
C LYS A 113 9.95 -39.61 -1.69
N CYS A 114 9.05 -39.01 -0.91
CA CYS A 114 9.19 -37.67 -0.31
C CYS A 114 9.42 -37.69 1.22
N ASN A 115 9.92 -38.81 1.77
CA ASN A 115 10.17 -38.99 3.20
C ASN A 115 8.95 -38.69 4.08
N ILE A 116 7.79 -39.23 3.71
CA ILE A 116 6.54 -39.06 4.46
C ILE A 116 6.50 -40.03 5.65
N GLU A 117 5.81 -39.64 6.74
CA GLU A 117 5.63 -40.47 7.94
C GLU A 117 4.14 -40.74 8.23
N GLU A 118 3.25 -39.92 7.66
CA GLU A 118 1.81 -39.98 7.86
C GLU A 118 1.08 -39.61 6.56
N ILE A 119 0.02 -40.36 6.25
CA ILE A 119 -0.88 -40.10 5.14
C ILE A 119 -2.32 -39.92 5.61
N ALA A 120 -3.11 -39.25 4.77
CA ALA A 120 -4.54 -39.11 4.94
C ALA A 120 -5.34 -39.68 3.76
N ILE A 121 -6.45 -40.34 4.07
CA ILE A 121 -7.47 -40.82 3.12
C ILE A 121 -8.83 -40.15 3.43
N PHE A 122 -9.69 -39.99 2.42
CA PHE A 122 -10.86 -39.10 2.55
C PHE A 122 -12.14 -39.64 1.86
N PRO A 123 -12.84 -40.64 2.44
CA PRO A 123 -14.19 -40.98 2.00
C PRO A 123 -15.20 -39.84 2.22
N ALA A 124 -16.30 -39.91 1.47
CA ALA A 124 -17.45 -39.03 1.64
C ALA A 124 -18.53 -39.69 2.50
N GLY A 125 -19.24 -38.90 3.30
CA GLY A 125 -20.37 -39.34 4.11
C GLY A 125 -21.67 -39.54 3.35
N SER A 126 -21.70 -39.21 2.05
CA SER A 126 -22.91 -39.28 1.21
C SER A 126 -22.60 -39.68 -0.23
N GLU A 127 -23.57 -40.34 -0.89
CA GLU A 127 -23.40 -40.86 -2.25
C GLU A 127 -23.28 -39.76 -3.31
N GLY A 128 -24.14 -38.75 -3.27
CA GLY A 128 -24.11 -37.64 -4.23
C GLY A 128 -22.80 -36.86 -4.19
N PHE A 129 -22.23 -36.66 -3.00
CA PHE A 129 -20.91 -36.02 -2.88
C PHE A 129 -19.78 -36.93 -3.35
N SER A 130 -19.81 -38.23 -2.98
CA SER A 130 -18.82 -39.21 -3.44
C SER A 130 -18.75 -39.27 -4.97
N GLN A 131 -19.92 -39.35 -5.62
CA GLN A 131 -20.00 -39.42 -7.08
C GLN A 131 -19.43 -38.17 -7.76
N LYS A 132 -19.60 -36.99 -7.16
CA LYS A 132 -19.10 -35.72 -7.72
C LYS A 132 -17.62 -35.46 -7.42
N ASN A 133 -17.15 -35.86 -6.24
CA ASN A 133 -15.79 -35.59 -5.77
C ASN A 133 -14.79 -36.68 -6.20
N LEU A 134 -15.19 -37.96 -6.10
CA LEU A 134 -14.33 -39.13 -6.30
C LEU A 134 -14.70 -39.96 -7.53
N ASN A 135 -15.85 -39.66 -8.16
CA ASN A 135 -16.41 -40.38 -9.29
C ASN A 135 -16.63 -41.88 -9.02
N CYS A 136 -17.13 -42.21 -7.82
CA CYS A 136 -17.50 -43.56 -7.39
C CYS A 136 -18.54 -43.50 -6.26
N SER A 137 -19.16 -44.64 -5.94
CA SER A 137 -19.97 -44.76 -4.72
C SER A 137 -19.13 -44.68 -3.45
N VAL A 138 -19.78 -44.47 -2.30
CA VAL A 138 -19.07 -44.45 -1.00
C VAL A 138 -18.39 -45.79 -0.74
N GLU A 139 -19.06 -46.91 -1.04
CA GLU A 139 -18.52 -48.27 -0.85
C GLU A 139 -17.30 -48.54 -1.74
N GLU A 140 -17.36 -48.13 -3.01
CA GLU A 140 -16.23 -48.24 -3.94
C GLU A 140 -15.05 -47.38 -3.50
N GLY A 141 -15.33 -46.18 -3.00
CA GLY A 141 -14.32 -45.29 -2.42
C GLY A 141 -13.61 -45.93 -1.24
N LEU A 142 -14.37 -46.50 -0.29
CA LEU A 142 -13.81 -47.19 0.88
C LEU A 142 -12.93 -48.38 0.51
N LYS A 143 -13.33 -49.18 -0.50
CA LYS A 143 -12.49 -50.27 -1.02
C LYS A 143 -11.16 -49.74 -1.56
N ARG A 144 -11.18 -48.65 -2.34
CA ARG A 144 -9.97 -48.01 -2.86
C ARG A 144 -9.08 -47.47 -1.74
N PHE A 145 -9.66 -46.83 -0.72
CA PHE A 145 -8.90 -46.29 0.40
C PHE A 145 -8.32 -47.40 1.30
N LYS A 146 -9.01 -48.54 1.42
CA LYS A 146 -8.48 -49.73 2.11
C LYS A 146 -7.19 -50.25 1.47
N GLU A 147 -7.10 -50.28 0.14
CA GLU A 147 -5.88 -50.67 -0.56
C GLU A 147 -4.71 -49.74 -0.23
N VAL A 148 -4.95 -48.42 -0.24
CA VAL A 148 -3.95 -47.40 0.12
C VAL A 148 -3.52 -47.53 1.58
N ALA A 149 -4.47 -47.66 2.49
CA ALA A 149 -4.20 -47.77 3.93
C ALA A 149 -3.38 -49.02 4.25
N VAL A 150 -3.76 -50.18 3.70
CA VAL A 150 -3.02 -51.44 3.89
C VAL A 150 -1.59 -51.32 3.37
N GLN A 151 -1.38 -50.67 2.23
CA GLN A 151 -0.03 -50.48 1.71
C GLN A 151 0.79 -49.53 2.58
N ALA A 152 0.22 -48.40 2.99
CA ALA A 152 0.88 -47.43 3.87
C ALA A 152 1.30 -48.03 5.22
N LEU A 153 0.42 -48.83 5.83
CA LEU A 153 0.71 -49.53 7.08
C LEU A 153 1.82 -50.57 6.93
N LYS A 154 1.86 -51.30 5.81
CA LYS A 154 2.96 -52.24 5.51
C LYS A 154 4.32 -51.53 5.41
N ASP A 155 4.33 -50.32 4.88
CA ASP A 155 5.53 -49.50 4.74
C ASP A 155 5.86 -48.69 6.01
N GLY A 156 5.12 -48.91 7.11
CA GLY A 156 5.38 -48.32 8.44
C GLY A 156 4.83 -46.91 8.63
N LEU A 157 3.98 -46.41 7.73
CA LEU A 157 3.36 -45.10 7.82
C LEU A 157 2.10 -45.13 8.70
N ARG A 158 1.80 -43.98 9.31
CA ARG A 158 0.52 -43.76 9.99
C ARG A 158 -0.55 -43.36 8.98
N VAL A 159 -1.79 -43.82 9.22
CA VAL A 159 -2.93 -43.50 8.35
C VAL A 159 -4.00 -42.77 9.15
N ARG A 160 -4.43 -41.61 8.65
CA ARG A 160 -5.55 -40.82 9.17
C ARG A 160 -6.72 -40.84 8.19
N GLY A 161 -7.94 -40.92 8.71
CA GLY A 161 -9.16 -40.83 7.90
C GLY A 161 -9.81 -39.45 7.99
N TYR A 162 -10.38 -38.97 6.90
CA TYR A 162 -11.33 -37.84 6.87
C TYR A 162 -12.68 -38.34 6.36
N ILE A 163 -13.78 -37.90 6.96
CA ILE A 163 -15.12 -38.10 6.39
C ILE A 163 -15.69 -36.73 6.05
N SER A 164 -15.99 -36.48 4.77
CA SER A 164 -16.64 -35.25 4.32
C SER A 164 -18.17 -35.34 4.47
N CYS A 165 -18.86 -34.20 4.52
CA CYS A 165 -20.33 -34.11 4.59
C CYS A 165 -20.96 -34.88 5.77
N VAL A 166 -20.38 -34.81 6.98
CA VAL A 166 -20.85 -35.61 8.13
C VAL A 166 -22.19 -35.15 8.73
N VAL A 167 -22.59 -33.91 8.47
CA VAL A 167 -23.89 -33.36 8.93
C VAL A 167 -24.83 -33.10 7.76
N GLY A 168 -24.33 -32.47 6.70
CA GLY A 168 -25.11 -32.12 5.51
C GLY A 168 -24.29 -32.23 4.24
N CYS A 169 -24.98 -32.56 3.15
CA CYS A 169 -24.45 -32.69 1.81
C CYS A 169 -25.13 -31.68 0.88
N PRO A 170 -24.38 -31.00 -0.01
CA PRO A 170 -24.95 -30.08 -1.00
C PRO A 170 -25.84 -30.77 -2.06
N TYR A 171 -25.76 -32.11 -2.18
CA TYR A 171 -26.51 -32.90 -3.15
C TYR A 171 -27.64 -33.71 -2.49
N ASP A 172 -27.35 -34.36 -1.36
CA ASP A 172 -28.26 -35.31 -0.71
C ASP A 172 -29.02 -34.69 0.48
N GLY A 173 -28.69 -33.47 0.88
CA GLY A 173 -29.29 -32.80 2.03
C GLY A 173 -28.76 -33.33 3.37
N PRO A 174 -29.58 -33.39 4.44
CA PRO A 174 -29.15 -33.88 5.75
C PRO A 174 -28.61 -35.32 5.68
N VAL A 175 -27.44 -35.54 6.29
CA VAL A 175 -26.77 -36.86 6.28
C VAL A 175 -27.08 -37.61 7.57
N ASN A 176 -27.36 -38.92 7.44
CA ASN A 176 -27.71 -39.78 8.57
C ASN A 176 -26.48 -40.07 9.45
N PRO A 177 -26.47 -39.68 10.74
CA PRO A 177 -25.38 -39.99 11.68
C PRO A 177 -24.96 -41.46 11.75
N LYS A 178 -25.91 -42.39 11.60
CA LYS A 178 -25.62 -43.84 11.65
C LYS A 178 -24.76 -44.30 10.48
N SER A 179 -24.96 -43.70 9.31
CA SER A 179 -24.13 -43.96 8.15
C SER A 179 -22.70 -43.48 8.39
N ILE A 180 -22.53 -42.32 9.04
CA ILE A 180 -21.21 -41.80 9.41
C ILE A 180 -20.53 -42.68 10.46
N ALA A 181 -21.28 -43.19 11.45
CA ALA A 181 -20.75 -44.15 12.42
C ALA A 181 -20.21 -45.41 11.72
N LYS A 182 -20.97 -45.98 10.77
CA LYS A 182 -20.51 -47.13 9.98
C LYS A 182 -19.23 -46.85 9.19
N ILE A 183 -19.16 -45.72 8.50
CA ILE A 183 -17.94 -45.32 7.75
C ILE A 183 -16.76 -45.13 8.73
N THR A 184 -17.00 -44.58 9.91
CA THR A 184 -15.99 -44.40 10.95
C THR A 184 -15.45 -45.74 11.43
N GLU A 185 -16.33 -46.70 11.73
CA GLU A 185 -15.97 -48.06 12.13
C GLU A 185 -15.10 -48.73 11.05
N GLU A 186 -15.53 -48.68 9.79
CA GLU A 186 -14.77 -49.25 8.67
C GLU A 186 -13.38 -48.58 8.52
N LEU A 187 -13.26 -47.27 8.69
CA LEU A 187 -11.98 -46.57 8.63
C LEU A 187 -11.04 -47.00 9.77
N LEU A 188 -11.56 -47.19 10.99
CA LEU A 188 -10.77 -47.66 12.12
C LEU A 188 -10.33 -49.13 11.91
N GLU A 189 -11.20 -49.98 11.36
CA GLU A 189 -10.90 -51.39 11.06
C GLU A 189 -9.78 -51.54 10.01
N ILE A 190 -9.70 -50.65 9.03
CA ILE A 190 -8.61 -50.67 8.03
C ILE A 190 -7.30 -50.07 8.55
N GLY A 191 -7.27 -49.65 9.81
CA GLY A 191 -6.07 -49.22 10.52
C GLY A 191 -5.83 -47.71 10.58
N CYS A 192 -6.86 -46.89 10.32
CA CYS A 192 -6.78 -45.46 10.64
C CYS A 192 -6.66 -45.28 12.16
N TYR A 193 -5.67 -44.51 12.62
CA TYR A 193 -5.51 -44.26 14.07
C TYR A 193 -6.48 -43.17 14.58
N GLU A 194 -6.88 -42.26 13.68
CA GLU A 194 -7.80 -41.15 13.95
C GLU A 194 -8.69 -40.88 12.73
N VAL A 195 -9.95 -40.52 12.96
CA VAL A 195 -10.94 -40.15 11.94
C VAL A 195 -11.46 -38.73 12.20
N SER A 196 -11.23 -37.82 11.25
CA SER A 196 -11.72 -36.44 11.27
C SER A 196 -13.11 -36.32 10.66
N LEU A 197 -14.03 -35.74 11.43
CA LEU A 197 -15.42 -35.57 11.05
C LEU A 197 -15.64 -34.16 10.46
N GLY A 198 -15.83 -34.10 9.13
CA GLY A 198 -15.86 -32.88 8.35
C GLY A 198 -17.25 -32.35 8.01
N ASP A 199 -17.60 -31.16 8.53
CA ASP A 199 -18.77 -30.39 8.07
C ASP A 199 -18.42 -29.54 6.85
N THR A 200 -18.32 -30.21 5.70
CA THR A 200 -17.77 -29.67 4.43
C THR A 200 -18.46 -28.41 3.89
N ILE A 201 -19.72 -28.19 4.24
CA ILE A 201 -20.48 -27.02 3.79
C ILE A 201 -20.79 -26.02 4.92
N GLY A 202 -20.38 -26.33 6.16
CA GLY A 202 -20.53 -25.46 7.32
C GLY A 202 -21.95 -25.34 7.87
N VAL A 203 -22.87 -26.24 7.48
CA VAL A 203 -24.30 -26.19 7.88
C VAL A 203 -24.56 -26.78 9.25
N GLY A 204 -23.54 -27.38 9.87
CA GLY A 204 -23.59 -27.93 11.21
C GLY A 204 -23.97 -26.87 12.23
N THR A 205 -24.79 -27.32 13.18
CA THR A 205 -25.11 -26.60 14.42
C THR A 205 -24.74 -27.46 15.61
N ALA A 206 -24.46 -26.85 16.77
CA ALA A 206 -24.08 -27.57 17.99
C ALA A 206 -25.01 -28.76 18.27
N GLY A 207 -26.33 -28.59 18.14
CA GLY A 207 -27.30 -29.67 18.33
C GLY A 207 -27.21 -30.80 17.30
N SER A 208 -26.88 -30.50 16.03
CA SER A 208 -26.65 -31.54 15.01
C SER A 208 -25.33 -32.29 15.21
N VAL A 209 -24.26 -31.58 15.62
CA VAL A 209 -22.97 -32.18 15.96
C VAL A 209 -23.12 -33.12 17.15
N GLN A 210 -23.84 -32.70 18.20
CA GLN A 210 -24.14 -33.58 19.34
C GLN A 210 -24.90 -34.85 18.95
N ARG A 211 -25.85 -34.77 18.00
CA ARG A 211 -26.56 -35.96 17.47
C ARG A 211 -25.62 -36.87 16.70
N LEU A 212 -24.74 -36.30 15.87
CA LEU A 212 -23.72 -37.05 15.14
C LEU A 212 -22.81 -37.80 16.11
N LEU A 213 -22.23 -37.09 17.08
CA LEU A 213 -21.26 -37.66 18.02
C LEU A 213 -21.87 -38.76 18.91
N ARG A 214 -23.15 -38.68 19.27
CA ARG A 214 -23.82 -39.76 20.02
C ARG A 214 -23.84 -41.09 19.27
N GLU A 215 -23.95 -41.07 17.95
CA GLU A 215 -23.93 -42.30 17.14
C GLU A 215 -22.50 -42.74 16.86
N VAL A 216 -21.60 -41.82 16.51
CA VAL A 216 -20.19 -42.15 16.20
C VAL A 216 -19.45 -42.70 17.44
N LEU A 217 -19.73 -42.18 18.63
CA LEU A 217 -19.10 -42.66 19.87
C LEU A 217 -19.60 -44.03 20.34
N MET A 218 -20.58 -44.62 19.66
CA MET A 218 -20.95 -46.02 19.89
C MET A 218 -19.91 -46.99 19.30
N VAL A 219 -19.14 -46.54 18.30
CA VAL A 219 -18.19 -47.37 17.53
C VAL A 219 -16.74 -46.87 17.64
N ALA A 220 -16.52 -45.65 18.13
CA ALA A 220 -15.20 -45.05 18.28
C ALA A 220 -15.02 -44.41 19.66
N LYS A 221 -13.79 -44.36 20.18
CA LYS A 221 -13.47 -43.58 21.37
C LYS A 221 -13.20 -42.12 20.99
N PRO A 222 -13.39 -41.13 21.90
CA PRO A 222 -13.09 -39.73 21.61
C PRO A 222 -11.63 -39.49 21.15
N GLU A 223 -10.68 -40.29 21.65
CA GLU A 223 -9.26 -40.24 21.26
C GLU A 223 -8.97 -40.74 19.83
N ASN A 224 -9.93 -41.44 19.21
CA ASN A 224 -9.85 -41.86 17.81
C ASN A 224 -10.50 -40.86 16.84
N LEU A 225 -10.97 -39.71 17.33
CA LEU A 225 -11.75 -38.75 16.55
C LEU A 225 -11.10 -37.38 16.51
N ALA A 226 -11.36 -36.66 15.42
CA ALA A 226 -11.05 -35.26 15.26
C ALA A 226 -12.24 -34.50 14.65
N LEU A 227 -12.21 -33.18 14.73
CA LEU A 227 -13.29 -32.31 14.27
C LEU A 227 -12.76 -31.36 13.20
N HIS A 228 -13.45 -31.32 12.06
CA HIS A 228 -13.14 -30.39 10.96
C HIS A 228 -14.41 -29.59 10.64
N PHE A 229 -14.42 -28.31 10.98
CA PHE A 229 -15.58 -27.44 10.73
C PHE A 229 -15.25 -26.35 9.74
N HIS A 230 -16.14 -26.20 8.74
CA HIS A 230 -16.20 -24.99 7.94
C HIS A 230 -17.01 -23.93 8.67
N ASP A 231 -16.62 -22.66 8.54
CA ASP A 231 -17.28 -21.56 9.23
C ASP A 231 -18.20 -20.74 8.32
N THR A 232 -18.78 -21.39 7.30
CA THR A 232 -19.63 -20.77 6.27
C THR A 232 -20.77 -19.91 6.86
N TYR A 233 -21.35 -20.35 7.98
CA TYR A 233 -22.49 -19.70 8.63
C TYR A 233 -22.17 -19.24 10.07
N GLY A 234 -20.89 -19.05 10.41
CA GLY A 234 -20.45 -18.58 11.74
C GLY A 234 -20.72 -19.58 12.87
N GLN A 235 -20.73 -20.88 12.57
CA GLN A 235 -21.01 -21.97 13.53
C GLN A 235 -19.77 -22.80 13.89
N GLY A 236 -18.60 -22.53 13.32
CA GLY A 236 -17.40 -23.36 13.50
C GLY A 236 -16.98 -23.48 14.97
N LEU A 237 -16.85 -22.35 15.68
CA LEU A 237 -16.49 -22.34 17.10
C LEU A 237 -17.59 -22.92 18.01
N SER A 238 -18.87 -22.73 17.68
CA SER A 238 -19.99 -23.27 18.47
C SER A 238 -20.09 -24.80 18.32
N ASN A 239 -19.87 -25.31 17.11
CA ASN A 239 -19.78 -26.73 16.80
C ASN A 239 -18.56 -27.39 17.45
N LEU A 240 -17.42 -26.68 17.43
CA LEU A 240 -16.22 -27.11 18.12
C LEU A 240 -16.46 -27.29 19.61
N LEU A 241 -17.02 -26.27 20.29
CA LEU A 241 -17.31 -26.36 21.71
C LEU A 241 -18.19 -27.58 22.03
N ALA A 242 -19.21 -27.83 21.21
CA ALA A 242 -20.07 -29.01 21.35
C ALA A 242 -19.30 -30.33 21.18
N GLY A 243 -18.27 -30.39 20.36
CA GLY A 243 -17.41 -31.57 20.23
C GLY A 243 -16.40 -31.74 21.36
N LEU A 244 -15.82 -30.64 21.86
CA LEU A 244 -14.95 -30.64 23.03
C LEU A 244 -15.68 -31.16 24.29
N GLU A 245 -16.98 -30.85 24.42
CA GLU A 245 -17.85 -31.39 25.50
C GLU A 245 -17.98 -32.92 25.47
N PHE A 246 -17.77 -33.55 24.31
CA PHE A 246 -17.76 -35.01 24.14
C PHE A 246 -16.36 -35.63 24.30
N GLY A 247 -15.36 -34.82 24.69
CA GLY A 247 -14.01 -35.28 25.02
C GLY A 247 -13.07 -35.42 23.83
N ILE A 248 -13.46 -34.95 22.64
CA ILE A 248 -12.60 -34.92 21.45
C ILE A 248 -11.60 -33.78 21.60
N LYS A 249 -10.32 -34.02 21.28
CA LYS A 249 -9.22 -33.08 21.55
C LYS A 249 -8.38 -32.70 20.33
N THR A 250 -8.65 -33.32 19.18
CA THR A 250 -8.00 -32.97 17.92
C THR A 250 -8.94 -32.14 17.08
N VAL A 251 -8.45 -31.01 16.58
CA VAL A 251 -9.23 -30.05 15.80
C VAL A 251 -8.46 -29.69 14.54
N ASP A 252 -9.13 -29.80 13.42
CA ASP A 252 -8.61 -29.39 12.12
C ASP A 252 -9.04 -27.94 11.87
N SER A 253 -8.09 -27.08 11.51
CA SER A 253 -8.32 -25.67 11.21
C SER A 253 -7.41 -25.20 10.10
N SER A 254 -7.73 -24.05 9.51
CA SER A 254 -6.97 -23.50 8.39
C SER A 254 -6.56 -22.07 8.70
N ILE A 255 -5.28 -21.75 8.49
CA ILE A 255 -4.76 -20.40 8.68
C ILE A 255 -5.60 -19.37 7.91
N SER A 256 -5.95 -18.26 8.56
CA SER A 256 -6.80 -17.18 8.03
C SER A 256 -8.17 -17.62 7.51
N GLY A 257 -8.64 -18.80 7.91
CA GLY A 257 -9.92 -19.38 7.47
C GLY A 257 -9.92 -19.88 6.02
N LEU A 258 -8.74 -20.02 5.39
CA LEU A 258 -8.61 -20.40 3.99
C LEU A 258 -9.33 -21.71 3.67
N GLY A 259 -9.88 -21.82 2.47
CA GLY A 259 -10.46 -23.04 1.94
C GLY A 259 -11.86 -22.85 1.36
N GLY A 260 -12.72 -23.82 1.64
CA GLY A 260 -14.00 -24.02 0.96
C GLY A 260 -13.97 -25.29 0.10
N CYS A 261 -15.10 -25.64 -0.50
CA CYS A 261 -15.24 -26.89 -1.23
C CYS A 261 -15.47 -26.64 -2.73
N PRO A 262 -14.58 -27.10 -3.65
CA PRO A 262 -14.75 -26.89 -5.10
C PRO A 262 -16.04 -27.50 -5.65
N TYR A 263 -16.53 -28.53 -4.95
CA TYR A 263 -17.74 -29.27 -5.31
C TYR A 263 -18.99 -28.82 -4.53
N ALA A 264 -18.94 -27.69 -3.80
CA ALA A 264 -20.09 -27.14 -3.08
C ALA A 264 -20.13 -25.60 -3.19
N ARG A 265 -20.97 -25.07 -4.10
CA ARG A 265 -21.09 -23.62 -4.31
C ARG A 265 -21.62 -22.93 -3.04
N GLY A 266 -20.86 -21.97 -2.52
CA GLY A 266 -21.26 -21.13 -1.37
C GLY A 266 -20.60 -21.46 -0.04
N ALA A 267 -19.77 -22.53 0.05
CA ALA A 267 -18.95 -22.79 1.24
C ALA A 267 -17.76 -21.81 1.28
N THR A 268 -17.74 -20.89 2.23
CA THR A 268 -16.84 -19.70 2.22
C THR A 268 -15.48 -19.92 2.87
N GLY A 269 -15.27 -20.98 3.66
CA GLY A 269 -13.96 -21.24 4.27
C GLY A 269 -13.99 -22.25 5.42
N ASN A 270 -12.80 -22.59 5.92
CA ASN A 270 -12.59 -23.40 7.12
C ASN A 270 -12.65 -22.52 8.38
N LEU A 271 -12.76 -23.12 9.58
CA LEU A 271 -12.53 -22.41 10.84
C LEU A 271 -11.08 -21.89 10.88
N ALA A 272 -10.92 -20.59 11.13
CA ALA A 272 -9.60 -19.95 11.20
C ALA A 272 -8.79 -20.45 12.41
N THR A 273 -7.53 -20.82 12.18
CA THR A 273 -6.63 -21.29 13.25
C THR A 273 -6.38 -20.20 14.30
N GLU A 274 -6.32 -18.94 13.88
CA GLU A 274 -6.16 -17.77 14.76
C GLU A 274 -7.37 -17.62 15.70
N ASP A 275 -8.59 -17.73 15.17
CA ASP A 275 -9.83 -17.66 15.95
C ASP A 275 -9.94 -18.84 16.92
N LEU A 276 -9.54 -20.04 16.48
CA LEU A 276 -9.47 -21.22 17.32
C LEU A 276 -8.51 -21.03 18.51
N VAL A 277 -7.27 -20.62 18.25
CA VAL A 277 -6.27 -20.42 19.30
C VAL A 277 -6.72 -19.32 20.25
N TYR A 278 -7.24 -18.21 19.74
CA TYR A 278 -7.79 -17.12 20.55
C TYR A 278 -8.97 -17.59 21.42
N PHE A 279 -9.88 -18.39 20.87
CA PHE A 279 -11.01 -18.98 21.58
C PHE A 279 -10.54 -19.91 22.72
N LEU A 280 -9.59 -20.80 22.44
CA LEU A 280 -9.01 -21.71 23.44
C LEU A 280 -8.30 -20.95 24.57
N TYR A 281 -7.60 -19.86 24.25
CA TYR A 281 -7.03 -18.95 25.26
C TYR A 281 -8.10 -18.30 26.14
N GLY A 282 -9.22 -17.88 25.55
CA GLY A 282 -10.38 -17.39 26.30
C GLY A 282 -10.99 -18.42 27.25
N LEU A 283 -10.86 -19.71 26.92
CA LEU A 283 -11.28 -20.84 27.78
C LEU A 283 -10.22 -21.26 28.82
N GLY A 284 -9.04 -20.63 28.81
CA GLY A 284 -7.93 -20.96 29.70
C GLY A 284 -7.13 -22.20 29.29
N VAL A 285 -7.28 -22.69 28.05
CA VAL A 285 -6.54 -23.84 27.53
C VAL A 285 -5.19 -23.37 27.00
N ASN A 286 -4.09 -23.96 27.50
CA ASN A 286 -2.76 -23.69 26.95
C ASN A 286 -2.52 -24.54 25.69
N THR A 287 -2.35 -23.89 24.55
CA THR A 287 -2.07 -24.53 23.26
C THR A 287 -0.58 -24.59 22.93
N ASN A 288 0.28 -23.89 23.68
CA ASN A 288 1.70 -23.66 23.37
C ASN A 288 1.97 -23.05 21.97
N ILE A 289 0.97 -22.40 21.36
CA ILE A 289 1.08 -21.77 20.04
C ILE A 289 1.26 -20.26 20.19
N ASP A 290 2.30 -19.71 19.60
CA ASP A 290 2.53 -18.27 19.54
C ASP A 290 1.53 -17.63 18.57
N LEU A 291 0.47 -17.04 19.14
CA LEU A 291 -0.60 -16.41 18.36
C LEU A 291 -0.08 -15.25 17.49
N VAL A 292 0.98 -14.54 17.92
CA VAL A 292 1.54 -13.43 17.13
C VAL A 292 2.23 -13.99 15.88
N LYS A 293 3.08 -15.01 16.04
CA LYS A 293 3.72 -15.68 14.89
C LYS A 293 2.72 -16.38 13.99
N LEU A 294 1.63 -16.90 14.56
CA LEU A 294 0.54 -17.49 13.78
C LEU A 294 -0.15 -16.43 12.90
N ILE A 295 -0.47 -15.25 13.46
CA ILE A 295 -1.02 -14.12 12.68
C ILE A 295 -0.03 -13.68 11.58
N GLU A 296 1.27 -13.64 11.88
CA GLU A 296 2.30 -13.35 10.88
C GLU A 296 2.35 -14.39 9.75
N ALA A 297 2.09 -15.67 10.06
CA ALA A 297 1.96 -16.73 9.06
C ALA A 297 0.74 -16.52 8.17
N GLY A 298 -0.41 -16.12 8.73
CA GLY A 298 -1.62 -15.80 7.98
C GLY A 298 -1.47 -14.64 6.99
N HIS A 299 -0.64 -13.65 7.33
CA HIS A 299 -0.34 -12.53 6.43
C HIS A 299 0.49 -12.89 5.20
N ILE A 300 0.99 -14.13 5.07
CA ILE A 300 1.75 -14.54 3.87
C ILE A 300 0.91 -14.47 2.59
N PHE A 301 -0.42 -14.54 2.73
CA PHE A 301 -1.40 -14.40 1.65
C PHE A 301 -2.06 -13.03 1.61
N ASP A 302 -1.60 -12.08 2.42
CA ASP A 302 -2.03 -10.69 2.38
C ASP A 302 -1.12 -9.97 1.37
N PRO A 303 -1.47 -9.86 0.06
CA PRO A 303 -0.70 -9.04 -0.88
C PRO A 303 -0.69 -7.55 -0.50
N TYR A 304 -1.30 -7.17 0.64
CA TYR A 304 -1.39 -5.82 1.17
C TYR A 304 -0.94 -5.71 2.64
N LYS A 305 0.22 -6.23 3.06
CA LYS A 305 0.74 -5.81 4.40
C LYS A 305 2.23 -5.90 4.71
N ILE A 306 3.08 -6.31 3.77
CA ILE A 306 4.49 -5.91 3.80
C ILE A 306 4.70 -5.08 2.56
N ALA A 307 4.75 -3.76 2.71
CA ALA A 307 5.18 -2.90 1.63
C ALA A 307 6.56 -3.39 1.18
N LYS A 308 6.66 -3.84 -0.06
CA LYS A 308 7.89 -4.30 -0.72
C LYS A 308 8.87 -3.13 -0.98
N MET A 309 8.79 -2.08 -0.14
CA MET A 309 9.53 -0.82 -0.21
C MET A 309 10.99 -0.94 0.23
N ASN A 310 11.45 -2.14 0.62
CA ASN A 310 12.85 -2.43 0.93
C ASN A 310 13.66 -2.89 -0.28
N ALA A 311 13.07 -2.92 -1.49
CA ALA A 311 13.82 -3.21 -2.70
C ALA A 311 14.94 -2.17 -2.89
N VAL A 312 16.17 -2.66 -3.07
CA VAL A 312 17.35 -1.82 -3.26
C VAL A 312 18.00 -2.19 -4.59
N ILE A 313 18.23 -1.18 -5.42
CA ILE A 313 19.20 -1.25 -6.51
C ILE A 313 20.56 -0.97 -5.89
N LYS A 314 21.45 -1.98 -5.90
CA LYS A 314 22.76 -1.89 -5.28
C LYS A 314 23.85 -2.34 -6.24
N THR A 315 24.76 -1.43 -6.53
CA THR A 315 26.03 -1.71 -7.23
C THR A 315 27.17 -1.07 -6.45
N GLU A 316 28.42 -1.28 -6.88
CA GLU A 316 29.57 -0.58 -6.30
C GLU A 316 29.45 0.95 -6.38
N LYS A 317 28.67 1.46 -7.34
CA LYS A 317 28.56 2.89 -7.66
C LYS A 317 27.20 3.50 -7.32
N LEU A 318 26.22 2.70 -6.93
CA LEU A 318 24.82 3.13 -6.85
C LEU A 318 24.06 2.42 -5.73
N ASN A 319 23.34 3.19 -4.92
CA ASN A 319 22.37 2.68 -3.96
C ASN A 319 21.07 3.48 -4.09
N ILE A 320 19.98 2.83 -4.52
CA ILE A 320 18.66 3.43 -4.66
C ILE A 320 17.63 2.52 -3.99
N GLY A 321 16.67 3.09 -3.26
CA GLY A 321 15.58 2.35 -2.64
C GLY A 321 15.86 2.00 -1.17
N GLY A 322 14.98 1.21 -0.56
CA GLY A 322 15.08 0.87 0.86
C GLY A 322 15.21 2.09 1.77
N SER A 323 16.18 2.07 2.69
CA SER A 323 16.46 3.15 3.64
C SER A 323 17.38 4.25 3.10
N TYR A 324 17.83 4.16 1.84
CA TYR A 324 18.64 5.23 1.26
C TYR A 324 17.76 6.46 0.96
N PRO A 325 18.35 7.67 1.00
CA PRO A 325 17.66 8.87 0.56
C PRO A 325 17.15 8.75 -0.86
N CYS A 326 16.04 9.44 -1.15
CA CYS A 326 15.41 9.49 -2.45
C CYS A 326 16.40 10.03 -3.47
N PHE A 327 16.56 9.28 -4.56
CA PHE A 327 17.52 9.57 -5.60
C PHE A 327 16.95 10.59 -6.59
N VAL A 328 17.56 11.77 -6.64
CA VAL A 328 17.08 12.90 -7.46
C VAL A 328 17.86 12.99 -8.77
N ILE A 329 17.15 12.80 -9.87
CA ILE A 329 17.66 12.85 -11.24
C ILE A 329 17.28 14.20 -11.87
N ALA A 330 18.30 14.98 -12.25
CA ALA A 330 18.14 16.18 -13.06
C ALA A 330 18.15 15.81 -14.55
N GLU A 331 16.97 15.76 -15.17
CA GLU A 331 16.81 15.50 -16.61
C GLU A 331 17.24 16.75 -17.40
N ILE A 332 18.39 16.68 -18.05
CA ILE A 332 18.83 17.71 -18.99
C ILE A 332 18.08 17.55 -20.33
N GLY A 333 17.78 16.32 -20.73
CA GLY A 333 16.95 16.04 -21.89
C GLY A 333 17.46 16.76 -23.14
N GLN A 334 16.63 17.62 -23.73
CA GLN A 334 17.00 18.46 -24.88
C GLN A 334 17.29 19.93 -24.52
N ASN A 335 17.28 20.31 -23.23
CA ASN A 335 17.51 21.69 -22.79
C ASN A 335 18.95 22.18 -23.02
N HIS A 336 19.86 21.28 -23.40
CA HIS A 336 21.20 21.64 -23.87
C HIS A 336 21.22 22.24 -25.29
N GLN A 337 20.12 22.15 -26.05
CA GLN A 337 19.97 22.76 -27.38
C GLN A 337 21.03 22.34 -28.42
N GLY A 338 21.62 21.16 -28.29
CA GLY A 338 22.73 20.72 -29.14
C GLY A 338 24.10 21.34 -28.81
N ASP A 339 24.20 22.14 -27.74
CA ASP A 339 25.42 22.82 -27.32
C ASP A 339 26.05 22.15 -26.10
N ILE A 340 27.31 21.71 -26.23
CA ILE A 340 28.05 21.01 -25.17
C ILE A 340 28.38 21.92 -23.98
N GLU A 341 28.59 23.21 -24.19
CA GLU A 341 28.89 24.17 -23.12
C GLU A 341 27.63 24.50 -22.33
N ILE A 342 26.46 24.57 -22.98
CA ILE A 342 25.17 24.64 -22.27
C ILE A 342 24.94 23.36 -21.46
N ALA A 343 25.22 22.18 -22.03
CA ALA A 343 25.14 20.92 -21.29
C ALA A 343 26.03 20.92 -20.04
N LYS A 344 27.30 21.35 -20.14
CA LYS A 344 28.22 21.45 -18.98
C LYS A 344 27.71 22.43 -17.91
N LYS A 345 27.11 23.55 -18.31
CA LYS A 345 26.48 24.50 -17.37
C LYS A 345 25.30 23.87 -16.63
N LEU A 346 24.44 23.13 -17.34
CA LEU A 346 23.32 22.40 -16.73
C LEU A 346 23.81 21.30 -15.77
N ILE A 347 24.88 20.57 -16.13
CA ILE A 347 25.49 19.56 -15.25
C ILE A 347 25.99 20.20 -13.96
N ARG A 348 26.70 21.34 -14.07
CA ARG A 348 27.18 22.09 -12.90
C ARG A 348 26.02 22.59 -12.04
N ALA A 349 25.00 23.19 -12.65
CA ALA A 349 23.82 23.67 -11.94
C ALA A 349 23.12 22.54 -11.18
N ALA A 350 22.96 21.35 -11.79
CA ALA A 350 22.39 20.20 -11.11
C ALA A 350 23.21 19.75 -9.88
N LYS A 351 24.54 19.68 -9.98
CA LYS A 351 25.43 19.36 -8.85
C LYS A 351 25.35 20.41 -7.75
N GLU A 352 25.37 21.70 -8.09
CA GLU A 352 25.27 22.82 -7.14
C GLU A 352 23.91 22.88 -6.43
N SER A 353 22.84 22.44 -7.10
CA SER A 353 21.50 22.28 -6.52
C SER A 353 21.36 21.02 -5.66
N GLY A 354 22.34 20.09 -5.69
CA GLY A 354 22.36 18.87 -4.89
C GLY A 354 21.67 17.66 -5.53
N ALA A 355 21.48 17.63 -6.85
CA ALA A 355 20.99 16.44 -7.54
C ALA A 355 22.03 15.31 -7.49
N ASP A 356 21.55 14.07 -7.39
CA ASP A 356 22.40 12.87 -7.30
C ASP A 356 22.92 12.46 -8.69
N CYS A 357 22.14 12.71 -9.74
CA CYS A 357 22.45 12.31 -11.11
C CYS A 357 21.97 13.33 -12.15
N VAL A 358 22.74 13.49 -13.22
CA VAL A 358 22.32 14.17 -14.46
C VAL A 358 21.94 13.15 -15.51
N LYS A 359 20.91 13.46 -16.31
CA LYS A 359 20.37 12.53 -17.31
C LYS A 359 20.20 13.17 -18.69
N PHE A 360 20.65 12.46 -19.73
CA PHE A 360 20.51 12.87 -21.14
C PHE A 360 19.67 11.87 -21.95
N GLN A 361 19.54 12.07 -23.27
CA GLN A 361 18.83 11.14 -24.16
C GLN A 361 19.72 10.76 -25.34
N LYS A 362 19.93 9.45 -25.56
CA LYS A 362 20.73 8.93 -26.67
C LYS A 362 19.85 8.13 -27.62
N SER A 363 19.91 8.47 -28.91
CA SER A 363 19.19 7.77 -29.98
C SER A 363 20.08 7.49 -31.21
N CYS A 364 19.85 6.37 -31.87
CA CYS A 364 20.16 6.15 -33.28
C CYS A 364 18.91 6.45 -34.09
N LEU A 365 18.87 7.60 -34.77
CA LEU A 365 17.64 8.09 -35.39
C LEU A 365 17.06 7.13 -36.45
N LYS A 366 17.91 6.41 -37.19
CA LYS A 366 17.49 5.45 -38.23
C LYS A 366 16.86 4.17 -37.66
N GLU A 367 17.30 3.75 -36.47
CA GLU A 367 16.69 2.63 -35.77
C GLU A 367 15.43 3.06 -35.03
N LYS A 368 15.39 4.30 -34.53
CA LYS A 368 14.28 4.82 -33.73
C LYS A 368 13.06 5.24 -34.56
N PHE A 369 13.28 5.85 -35.73
CA PHE A 369 12.23 6.46 -36.55
C PHE A 369 12.24 5.88 -37.96
N THR A 370 11.06 5.81 -38.59
CA THR A 370 11.00 5.58 -40.03
C THR A 370 11.50 6.81 -40.79
N LYS A 371 12.01 6.60 -42.00
CA LYS A 371 12.49 7.67 -42.89
C LYS A 371 11.42 8.73 -43.11
N LYS A 372 10.17 8.30 -43.38
CA LYS A 372 9.04 9.21 -43.59
C LYS A 372 8.74 10.09 -42.37
N CYS A 373 8.89 9.55 -41.16
CA CYS A 373 8.74 10.33 -39.93
C CYS A 373 9.86 11.37 -39.78
N LEU A 374 11.10 11.06 -40.16
CA LEU A 374 12.21 12.02 -40.13
C LEU A 374 12.07 13.11 -41.19
N ASP A 375 11.54 12.77 -42.37
CA ASP A 375 11.41 13.71 -43.50
C ASP A 375 10.21 14.66 -43.37
N ARG A 376 9.30 14.45 -42.41
CA ARG A 376 8.12 15.31 -42.22
C ARG A 376 8.49 16.75 -41.91
N CYS A 377 7.66 17.67 -42.38
CA CYS A 377 7.79 19.10 -42.07
C CYS A 377 7.71 19.33 -40.56
N TYR A 378 8.68 20.08 -40.03
CA TYR A 378 8.72 20.49 -38.63
C TYR A 378 9.30 21.90 -38.55
N ASP A 379 8.52 22.87 -39.01
CA ASP A 379 8.90 24.28 -39.06
C ASP A 379 8.05 25.09 -38.08
N ASN A 380 8.58 25.29 -36.88
CA ASN A 380 7.94 26.09 -35.82
C ASN A 380 9.02 26.78 -34.98
N ARG A 381 8.61 27.66 -34.07
CA ARG A 381 9.53 28.46 -33.23
C ARG A 381 10.56 27.65 -32.44
N ASN A 382 10.26 26.38 -32.14
CA ASN A 382 11.13 25.49 -31.38
C ASN A 382 11.97 24.56 -32.28
N SER A 383 11.88 24.68 -33.60
CA SER A 383 12.63 23.82 -34.53
C SER A 383 14.06 24.31 -34.79
N TRP A 384 14.98 23.38 -34.98
CA TRP A 384 16.37 23.64 -35.41
C TRP A 384 16.62 23.19 -36.86
N GLY A 385 15.56 22.96 -37.63
CA GLY A 385 15.61 22.61 -39.05
C GLY A 385 14.22 22.70 -39.69
N LYS A 386 14.12 22.36 -40.97
CA LYS A 386 12.85 22.31 -41.72
C LYS A 386 12.12 20.99 -41.55
N THR A 387 12.86 19.92 -41.26
CA THR A 387 12.32 18.57 -41.04
C THR A 387 12.51 18.12 -39.60
N TYR A 388 11.67 17.18 -39.15
CA TYR A 388 11.80 16.62 -37.81
C TYR A 388 13.15 15.92 -37.60
N GLY A 389 13.69 15.30 -38.66
CA GLY A 389 15.00 14.68 -38.67
C GLY A 389 16.15 15.68 -38.53
N GLU A 390 16.09 16.84 -39.19
CA GLU A 390 17.08 17.91 -38.98
C GLU A 390 17.06 18.43 -37.54
N HIS A 391 15.87 18.69 -37.01
CA HIS A 391 15.68 19.07 -35.62
C HIS A 391 16.28 18.03 -34.65
N LYS A 392 16.02 16.74 -34.86
CA LYS A 392 16.58 15.68 -34.01
C LYS A 392 18.09 15.51 -34.17
N ARG A 393 18.64 15.64 -35.38
CA ARG A 393 20.10 15.59 -35.60
C ARG A 393 20.82 16.74 -34.90
N HIS A 394 20.24 17.94 -34.89
CA HIS A 394 20.83 19.09 -34.19
C HIS A 394 20.94 18.84 -32.67
N LEU A 395 19.97 18.15 -32.10
CA LEU A 395 19.89 17.88 -30.66
C LEU A 395 20.58 16.58 -30.23
N GLU A 396 21.04 15.74 -31.17
CA GLU A 396 21.68 14.46 -30.86
C GLU A 396 23.19 14.64 -30.77
N PHE A 397 23.75 14.55 -29.57
CA PHE A 397 25.19 14.58 -29.39
C PHE A 397 25.87 13.35 -30.00
N SER A 398 27.06 13.57 -30.54
CA SER A 398 27.97 12.49 -30.97
C SER A 398 28.48 11.69 -29.77
N GLU A 399 28.99 10.48 -30.03
CA GLU A 399 29.59 9.62 -29.01
C GLU A 399 30.76 10.31 -28.28
N ALA A 400 31.63 11.01 -29.02
CA ALA A 400 32.75 11.77 -28.44
C ALA A 400 32.27 12.92 -27.53
N GLN A 401 31.15 13.58 -27.88
CA GLN A 401 30.56 14.61 -27.01
C GLN A 401 29.96 13.97 -25.74
N TYR A 402 29.34 12.81 -25.85
CA TYR A 402 28.85 12.04 -24.70
C TYR A 402 29.98 11.62 -23.76
N GLU A 403 31.10 11.12 -24.30
CA GLU A 403 32.29 10.77 -23.53
C GLU A 403 32.87 12.00 -22.80
N ALA A 404 32.92 13.15 -23.47
CA ALA A 404 33.37 14.40 -22.86
C ALA A 404 32.45 14.87 -21.73
N LEU A 405 31.13 14.74 -21.89
CA LEU A 405 30.16 15.09 -20.84
C LEU A 405 30.19 14.10 -19.67
N PHE A 406 30.33 12.81 -19.95
CA PHE A 406 30.49 11.77 -18.93
C PHE A 406 31.74 12.02 -18.09
N LYS A 407 32.87 12.31 -18.75
CA LYS A 407 34.12 12.70 -18.08
C LYS A 407 33.93 13.96 -17.23
N TYR A 408 33.33 15.01 -17.79
CA TYR A 408 33.10 16.25 -17.06
C TYR A 408 32.22 16.05 -15.81
N ALA A 409 31.15 15.27 -15.91
CA ALA A 409 30.29 14.94 -14.77
C ALA A 409 31.07 14.17 -13.68
N LYS A 410 31.92 13.22 -14.08
CA LYS A 410 32.80 12.49 -13.16
C LYS A 410 33.83 13.42 -12.48
N ASP A 411 34.42 14.34 -13.23
CA ASP A 411 35.44 15.28 -12.72
C ASP A 411 34.86 16.23 -11.66
N ILE A 412 33.55 16.52 -11.70
CA ILE A 412 32.85 17.34 -10.69
C ILE A 412 32.00 16.51 -9.71
N ASP A 413 32.17 15.18 -9.70
CA ASP A 413 31.52 14.26 -8.77
C ASP A 413 29.97 14.26 -8.83
N VAL A 414 29.39 14.17 -10.02
CA VAL A 414 27.94 13.91 -10.19
C VAL A 414 27.72 12.69 -11.08
N LEU A 415 26.77 11.83 -10.72
CA LEU A 415 26.48 10.66 -11.53
C LEU A 415 25.90 11.08 -12.88
N PHE A 416 26.22 10.32 -13.92
CA PHE A 416 25.80 10.59 -15.28
C PHE A 416 25.12 9.34 -15.86
N THR A 417 23.97 9.53 -16.49
CA THR A 417 23.31 8.49 -17.28
C THR A 417 22.54 9.11 -18.46
N ALA A 418 21.93 8.26 -19.27
CA ALA A 418 21.01 8.68 -20.32
C ALA A 418 19.87 7.67 -20.50
N SER A 419 18.79 8.14 -21.13
CA SER A 419 17.78 7.25 -21.69
C SER A 419 18.27 6.69 -23.02
N ALA A 420 18.40 5.37 -23.11
CA ALA A 420 18.63 4.68 -24.37
C ALA A 420 17.29 4.47 -25.08
N MET A 421 17.19 4.99 -26.30
CA MET A 421 15.94 5.03 -27.07
C MET A 421 15.86 3.95 -28.16
N ASP A 422 16.86 3.08 -28.21
CA ASP A 422 17.05 1.94 -29.12
C ASP A 422 18.23 1.08 -28.64
N MET A 423 18.37 -0.12 -29.22
CA MET A 423 19.41 -1.09 -28.83
C MET A 423 20.84 -0.60 -29.10
N ILE A 424 21.08 0.16 -30.17
CA ILE A 424 22.43 0.67 -30.49
C ILE A 424 22.87 1.68 -29.43
N SER A 425 21.98 2.61 -29.09
CA SER A 425 22.21 3.58 -28.04
C SER A 425 22.37 2.91 -26.67
N PHE A 426 21.67 1.80 -26.43
CA PHE A 426 21.84 1.00 -25.21
C PHE A 426 23.25 0.39 -25.11
N GLU A 427 23.74 -0.27 -26.17
CA GLU A 427 25.10 -0.84 -26.18
C GLU A 427 26.16 0.26 -25.99
N PHE A 428 25.98 1.43 -26.62
CA PHE A 428 26.88 2.56 -26.42
C PHE A 428 26.95 2.97 -24.94
N LEU A 429 25.81 3.15 -24.27
CA LEU A 429 25.79 3.54 -22.85
C LEU A 429 26.35 2.44 -21.95
N LEU A 430 26.09 1.16 -22.28
CA LEU A 430 26.67 0.03 -21.57
C LEU A 430 28.20 0.06 -21.64
N ASN A 431 28.76 0.29 -22.84
CA ASN A 431 30.19 0.41 -23.07
C ASN A 431 30.80 1.67 -22.43
N LEU A 432 30.05 2.78 -22.39
CA LEU A 432 30.45 4.00 -21.69
C LEU A 432 30.58 3.77 -20.16
N GLY A 433 29.91 2.75 -19.62
CA GLY A 433 30.02 2.35 -18.22
C GLY A 433 29.23 3.22 -17.25
N VAL A 434 28.06 3.72 -17.69
CA VAL A 434 27.11 4.44 -16.84
C VAL A 434 26.58 3.51 -15.71
N PRO A 435 26.22 4.04 -14.53
CA PRO A 435 25.85 3.21 -13.37
C PRO A 435 24.50 2.49 -13.53
N PHE A 436 23.61 3.02 -14.37
CA PHE A 436 22.33 2.45 -14.75
C PHE A 436 21.89 3.04 -16.08
N ILE A 437 20.94 2.42 -16.78
CA ILE A 437 20.38 2.96 -18.03
C ILE A 437 18.87 3.17 -17.86
N LYS A 438 18.37 4.30 -18.36
CA LYS A 438 16.93 4.58 -18.33
C LYS A 438 16.25 4.13 -19.65
N ILE A 439 15.08 3.52 -19.54
CA ILE A 439 14.15 3.29 -20.65
C ILE A 439 13.02 4.33 -20.55
N GLY A 440 12.87 5.16 -21.57
CA GLY A 440 11.87 6.24 -21.58
C GLY A 440 10.46 5.74 -21.89
N SER A 441 9.44 6.52 -21.51
CA SER A 441 8.03 6.17 -21.72
C SER A 441 7.69 5.86 -23.18
N GLY A 442 8.34 6.53 -24.15
CA GLY A 442 8.15 6.30 -25.59
C GLY A 442 8.59 4.92 -26.07
N ASP A 443 9.36 4.20 -25.27
CA ASP A 443 9.88 2.86 -25.56
C ASP A 443 9.25 1.79 -24.66
N SER A 444 8.35 2.18 -23.74
CA SER A 444 7.73 1.28 -22.77
C SER A 444 6.81 0.22 -23.41
N ASN A 445 6.31 0.47 -24.62
CA ASN A 445 5.52 -0.51 -25.38
C ASN A 445 6.38 -1.44 -26.26
N ASN A 446 7.71 -1.25 -26.31
CA ASN A 446 8.63 -2.09 -27.06
C ASN A 446 9.18 -3.22 -26.17
N LEU A 447 8.38 -4.28 -25.99
CA LEU A 447 8.75 -5.39 -25.10
C LEU A 447 9.96 -6.19 -25.60
N VAL A 448 10.22 -6.19 -26.91
CA VAL A 448 11.43 -6.81 -27.49
C VAL A 448 12.69 -6.08 -27.02
N TYR A 449 12.67 -4.74 -27.05
CA TYR A 449 13.76 -3.92 -26.52
C TYR A 449 13.92 -4.07 -25.01
N ILE A 450 12.82 -4.09 -24.25
CA ILE A 450 12.86 -4.28 -22.80
C ILE A 450 13.45 -5.64 -22.42
N LYS A 451 13.07 -6.71 -23.12
CA LYS A 451 13.64 -8.05 -22.93
C LYS A 451 15.13 -8.08 -23.22
N TYR A 452 15.55 -7.43 -24.30
CA TYR A 452 16.96 -7.28 -24.62
C TYR A 452 17.71 -6.49 -23.54
N ALA A 453 17.20 -5.34 -23.10
CA ALA A 453 17.82 -4.52 -22.06
C ALA A 453 17.96 -5.28 -20.73
N ALA A 454 16.92 -6.01 -20.32
CA ALA A 454 16.94 -6.85 -19.12
C ALA A 454 18.01 -7.94 -19.17
N SER A 455 18.25 -8.54 -20.35
CA SER A 455 19.25 -9.60 -20.51
C SER A 455 20.71 -9.14 -20.27
N LYS A 456 20.95 -7.82 -20.27
CA LYS A 456 22.29 -7.24 -20.08
C LYS A 456 22.70 -7.13 -18.62
N GLY A 457 21.78 -7.29 -17.67
CA GLY A 457 22.08 -7.34 -16.23
C GLY A 457 22.52 -6.02 -15.59
N ILE A 458 22.56 -4.92 -16.34
CA ILE A 458 22.80 -3.57 -15.81
C ILE A 458 21.53 -3.05 -15.11
N PRO A 459 21.64 -2.26 -14.02
CA PRO A 459 20.44 -1.68 -13.43
C PRO A 459 19.64 -0.82 -14.40
N LEU A 460 18.32 -0.93 -14.33
CA LEU A 460 17.38 -0.22 -15.21
C LEU A 460 16.49 0.74 -14.43
N VAL A 461 16.16 1.87 -15.05
CA VAL A 461 15.07 2.75 -14.60
C VAL A 461 14.07 2.84 -15.74
N VAL A 462 12.81 2.47 -15.52
CA VAL A 462 11.81 2.37 -16.60
C VAL A 462 10.63 3.28 -16.31
N SER A 463 10.41 4.28 -17.16
CA SER A 463 9.23 5.15 -17.06
C SER A 463 8.01 4.52 -17.73
N THR A 464 6.86 4.61 -17.08
CA THR A 464 5.62 3.92 -17.48
C THR A 464 4.54 4.86 -18.05
N GLY A 465 4.94 6.00 -18.62
CA GLY A 465 4.02 6.88 -19.33
C GLY A 465 3.50 6.24 -20.63
N MET A 466 2.34 6.69 -21.11
CA MET A 466 1.70 6.24 -22.36
C MET A 466 1.29 4.76 -22.41
N VAL A 467 1.36 4.05 -21.28
CA VAL A 467 0.94 2.66 -21.14
C VAL A 467 0.01 2.47 -19.94
N ASP A 468 -0.75 1.38 -19.96
CA ASP A 468 -1.67 0.97 -18.90
C ASP A 468 -1.00 0.01 -17.90
N LYS A 469 -1.72 -0.31 -16.80
CA LYS A 469 -1.23 -1.26 -15.79
C LYS A 469 -0.88 -2.65 -16.37
N SER A 470 -1.65 -3.13 -17.35
CA SER A 470 -1.40 -4.44 -17.98
C SER A 470 -0.02 -4.50 -18.61
N THR A 471 0.34 -3.46 -19.37
CA THR A 471 1.66 -3.35 -19.98
C THR A 471 2.75 -3.22 -18.93
N VAL A 472 2.53 -2.45 -17.86
CA VAL A 472 3.50 -2.33 -16.75
C VAL A 472 3.75 -3.67 -16.07
N ASN A 473 2.72 -4.51 -15.88
CA ASN A 473 2.90 -5.87 -15.36
C ASN A 473 3.80 -6.70 -16.29
N ARG A 474 3.58 -6.64 -17.61
CA ARG A 474 4.43 -7.34 -18.59
C ARG A 474 5.88 -6.86 -18.53
N ILE A 475 6.11 -5.55 -18.42
CA ILE A 475 7.46 -4.97 -18.25
C ILE A 475 8.11 -5.53 -16.98
N TYR A 476 7.39 -5.49 -15.86
CA TYR A 476 7.87 -6.02 -14.59
C TYR A 476 8.21 -7.51 -14.69
N ASP A 477 7.36 -8.34 -15.30
CA ASP A 477 7.56 -9.77 -15.45
C ASP A 477 8.79 -10.08 -16.30
N ILE A 478 8.96 -9.36 -17.42
CA ILE A 478 10.11 -9.52 -18.33
C ILE A 478 11.43 -9.22 -17.62
N ILE A 479 11.51 -8.07 -16.92
CA ILE A 479 12.76 -7.66 -16.28
C ILE A 479 13.01 -8.52 -15.03
N SER A 480 11.98 -8.76 -14.21
CA SER A 480 12.07 -9.57 -12.99
C SER A 480 12.50 -11.01 -13.23
N ALA A 481 12.15 -11.58 -14.38
CA ALA A 481 12.61 -12.90 -14.78
C ALA A 481 14.14 -12.97 -15.00
N GLN A 482 14.79 -11.83 -15.23
CA GLN A 482 16.25 -11.72 -15.37
C GLN A 482 16.88 -11.28 -14.05
N HIS A 483 16.39 -10.18 -13.44
CA HIS A 483 16.90 -9.63 -12.19
C HIS A 483 15.94 -8.62 -11.56
N LYS A 484 16.15 -8.31 -10.28
CA LYS A 484 15.39 -7.29 -9.52
C LYS A 484 16.08 -5.93 -9.41
N GLN A 485 17.23 -5.75 -10.08
CA GLN A 485 17.96 -4.48 -10.12
C GLN A 485 17.30 -3.47 -11.06
N PHE A 486 16.06 -3.06 -10.79
CA PHE A 486 15.41 -2.01 -11.57
C PHE A 486 14.40 -1.18 -10.77
N CYS A 487 14.07 -0.01 -11.29
CA CYS A 487 13.06 0.91 -10.73
C CYS A 487 11.96 1.17 -11.76
N LEU A 488 10.71 1.13 -11.32
CA LEU A 488 9.56 1.58 -12.11
C LEU A 488 9.21 3.02 -11.74
N LEU A 489 9.22 3.93 -12.71
CA LEU A 489 8.79 5.31 -12.51
C LEU A 489 7.36 5.50 -13.03
N HIS A 490 6.43 5.83 -12.12
CA HIS A 490 5.16 6.39 -12.55
C HIS A 490 5.40 7.72 -13.27
N CYS A 491 4.76 7.87 -14.43
CA CYS A 491 4.99 8.97 -15.35
C CYS A 491 3.72 9.24 -16.14
N VAL A 492 3.49 10.52 -16.43
CA VAL A 492 2.52 10.99 -17.41
C VAL A 492 3.27 11.84 -18.42
N SER A 493 3.19 11.46 -19.69
CA SER A 493 3.99 12.04 -20.76
C SER A 493 3.27 13.22 -21.40
N ALA A 494 3.14 14.33 -20.67
CA ALA A 494 2.60 15.60 -21.14
C ALA A 494 3.50 16.76 -20.69
N TYR A 495 3.74 17.76 -21.54
CA TYR A 495 4.79 18.78 -21.30
C TYR A 495 4.21 20.19 -21.51
N PRO A 496 3.75 20.89 -20.45
CA PRO A 496 3.64 20.41 -19.07
C PRO A 496 2.48 19.44 -18.85
N THR A 497 2.58 18.60 -17.81
CA THR A 497 1.49 17.72 -17.38
C THR A 497 0.47 18.52 -16.54
N PRO A 498 -0.83 18.50 -16.89
CA PRO A 498 -1.88 19.03 -16.02
C PRO A 498 -1.87 18.34 -14.65
N TYR A 499 -2.13 19.08 -13.57
CA TYR A 499 -2.01 18.51 -12.23
C TYR A 499 -2.98 17.33 -12.04
N GLU A 500 -4.23 17.47 -12.47
CA GLU A 500 -5.27 16.45 -12.45
C GLU A 500 -4.91 15.13 -13.15
N ASP A 501 -3.97 15.18 -14.09
CA ASP A 501 -3.52 14.02 -14.84
C ASP A 501 -2.36 13.29 -14.15
N CYS A 502 -1.64 13.93 -13.22
CA CYS A 502 -0.44 13.37 -12.57
C CYS A 502 -0.70 12.02 -11.89
N ASN A 503 -1.86 11.85 -11.26
CA ASN A 503 -2.35 10.58 -10.70
C ASN A 503 -1.37 9.88 -9.73
N LEU A 504 -0.86 10.61 -8.74
CA LEU A 504 0.18 10.14 -7.81
C LEU A 504 -0.18 8.89 -7.01
N MET A 505 -1.47 8.62 -6.79
CA MET A 505 -1.93 7.44 -6.04
C MET A 505 -1.54 6.12 -6.72
N VAL A 506 -1.14 6.12 -8.00
CA VAL A 506 -0.52 4.98 -8.68
C VAL A 506 0.76 4.49 -7.98
N LEU A 507 1.51 5.38 -7.31
CA LEU A 507 2.69 5.00 -6.54
C LEU A 507 2.35 3.98 -5.45
N GLN A 508 1.16 4.07 -4.87
CA GLN A 508 0.68 3.11 -3.87
C GLN A 508 0.39 1.75 -4.52
N ASP A 509 -0.30 1.74 -5.66
CA ASP A 509 -0.50 0.50 -6.41
C ASP A 509 0.84 -0.13 -6.82
N TYR A 510 1.83 0.67 -7.23
CA TYR A 510 3.15 0.17 -7.58
C TYR A 510 3.87 -0.43 -6.38
N GLY A 511 3.91 0.26 -5.24
CA GLY A 511 4.55 -0.22 -4.02
C GLY A 511 3.89 -1.47 -3.41
N ASN A 512 2.60 -1.69 -3.68
CA ASN A 512 1.88 -2.92 -3.30
C ASN A 512 2.10 -4.05 -4.33
N SER A 513 2.03 -3.73 -5.63
CA SER A 513 2.06 -4.72 -6.70
C SER A 513 3.45 -5.31 -6.92
N PHE A 514 4.49 -4.48 -6.86
CA PHE A 514 5.82 -4.82 -7.36
C PHE A 514 6.85 -4.85 -6.24
N ASP A 515 7.75 -5.84 -6.29
CA ASP A 515 8.83 -6.04 -5.31
C ASP A 515 10.14 -5.36 -5.73
N VAL A 516 10.02 -4.18 -6.33
CA VAL A 516 11.14 -3.39 -6.87
C VAL A 516 11.05 -1.95 -6.42
N CYS A 517 12.12 -1.19 -6.65
CA CYS A 517 12.13 0.24 -6.38
C CYS A 517 11.05 0.93 -7.24
N VAL A 518 10.35 1.90 -6.65
CA VAL A 518 9.32 2.70 -7.32
C VAL A 518 9.66 4.17 -7.19
N GLY A 519 9.35 4.96 -8.22
CA GLY A 519 9.64 6.39 -8.24
C GLY A 519 8.67 7.16 -9.12
N TYR A 520 8.94 8.46 -9.29
CA TYR A 520 8.12 9.38 -10.04
C TYR A 520 8.97 10.18 -11.04
N SER A 521 8.49 10.30 -12.28
CA SER A 521 9.07 11.13 -13.34
C SER A 521 8.03 12.16 -13.74
N GLY A 522 8.30 13.42 -13.40
CA GLY A 522 7.33 14.51 -13.46
C GLY A 522 7.63 15.55 -14.55
N HIS A 523 6.58 16.00 -15.23
CA HIS A 523 6.61 17.05 -16.26
C HIS A 523 5.61 18.18 -15.97
N GLU A 524 5.02 18.18 -14.78
CA GLU A 524 4.19 19.23 -14.22
C GLU A 524 5.03 20.43 -13.74
N LEU A 525 4.39 21.57 -13.52
CA LEU A 525 5.06 22.79 -13.06
C LEU A 525 5.34 22.75 -11.55
N GLY A 526 6.48 23.32 -11.15
CA GLY A 526 6.86 23.45 -9.74
C GLY A 526 7.35 22.15 -9.09
N THR A 527 7.44 22.16 -7.76
CA THR A 527 8.08 21.10 -6.96
C THR A 527 7.11 20.31 -6.08
N ALA A 528 5.92 20.85 -5.80
CA ALA A 528 4.98 20.31 -4.82
C ALA A 528 4.56 18.85 -5.10
N VAL A 529 4.30 18.51 -6.37
CA VAL A 529 3.90 17.16 -6.78
C VAL A 529 5.03 16.15 -6.56
N ALA A 530 6.28 16.52 -6.84
CA ALA A 530 7.43 15.66 -6.58
C ALA A 530 7.70 15.47 -5.07
N VAL A 531 7.52 16.51 -4.26
CA VAL A 531 7.59 16.40 -2.78
C VAL A 531 6.49 15.47 -2.25
N ALA A 532 5.26 15.59 -2.75
CA ALA A 532 4.16 14.69 -2.41
C ALA A 532 4.43 13.23 -2.85
N ALA A 533 5.04 13.03 -4.02
CA ALA A 533 5.42 11.70 -4.49
C ALA A 533 6.38 11.00 -3.52
N VAL A 534 7.34 11.72 -2.93
CA VAL A 534 8.25 11.17 -1.91
C VAL A 534 7.50 10.79 -0.63
N ALA A 535 6.59 11.65 -0.17
CA ALA A 535 5.73 11.32 0.98
C ALA A 535 4.87 10.06 0.72
N LEU A 536 4.49 9.81 -0.54
CA LEU A 536 3.77 8.61 -0.97
C LEU A 536 4.67 7.39 -1.22
N GLY A 537 5.99 7.51 -1.01
CA GLY A 537 6.92 6.40 -1.07
C GLY A 537 7.84 6.35 -2.30
N ALA A 538 7.84 7.37 -3.17
CA ALA A 538 8.78 7.43 -4.30
C ALA A 538 10.23 7.49 -3.80
N LYS A 539 11.06 6.57 -4.30
CA LYS A 539 12.50 6.46 -4.00
C LYS A 539 13.41 7.04 -5.08
N VAL A 540 12.82 7.41 -6.21
CA VAL A 540 13.48 8.14 -7.30
C VAL A 540 12.55 9.27 -7.73
N ILE A 541 13.11 10.47 -7.89
CA ILE A 541 12.44 11.62 -8.49
C ILE A 541 13.23 12.04 -9.72
N GLU A 542 12.58 12.11 -10.87
CA GLU A 542 13.14 12.71 -12.07
C GLU A 542 12.36 13.97 -12.45
N LYS A 543 13.08 15.09 -12.62
CA LYS A 543 12.53 16.38 -13.08
C LYS A 543 13.48 17.00 -14.11
N HIS A 544 12.90 17.63 -15.13
CA HIS A 544 13.68 18.41 -16.09
C HIS A 544 14.31 19.64 -15.44
N ILE A 545 15.52 20.01 -15.87
CA ILE A 545 16.24 21.21 -15.43
C ILE A 545 16.55 22.13 -16.61
N THR A 546 16.40 23.44 -16.39
CA THR A 546 16.79 24.50 -17.33
C THR A 546 17.61 25.59 -16.63
N LEU A 547 18.42 26.33 -17.39
CA LEU A 547 19.02 27.58 -16.91
C LEU A 547 17.98 28.71 -16.91
N ASP A 548 17.09 28.72 -17.90
CA ASP A 548 16.05 29.74 -18.10
C ASP A 548 14.83 29.10 -18.81
N LYS A 549 13.62 29.38 -18.34
CA LYS A 549 12.36 28.84 -18.88
C LYS A 549 11.96 29.47 -20.22
N THR A 550 12.57 30.59 -20.61
CA THR A 550 12.31 31.33 -21.85
C THR A 550 13.16 30.86 -23.04
N MET A 551 14.15 30.02 -22.79
CA MET A 551 15.03 29.46 -23.80
C MET A 551 14.26 28.62 -24.84
N LYS A 552 14.79 28.61 -26.08
CA LYS A 552 14.19 27.89 -27.21
C LYS A 552 14.18 26.38 -26.97
N GLY A 553 13.02 25.74 -27.10
CA GLY A 553 12.86 24.31 -26.94
C GLY A 553 11.55 23.96 -26.23
N THR A 554 11.06 22.74 -26.40
CA THR A 554 9.78 22.31 -25.83
C THR A 554 9.85 22.02 -24.34
N ASP A 555 11.02 21.65 -23.83
CA ASP A 555 11.17 21.09 -22.49
C ASP A 555 11.38 22.20 -21.44
N HIS A 556 11.94 23.35 -21.82
CA HIS A 556 12.31 24.45 -20.92
C HIS A 556 11.15 24.94 -20.05
N GLN A 557 9.92 25.01 -20.58
CA GLN A 557 8.77 25.58 -19.86
C GLN A 557 8.37 24.76 -18.62
N CYS A 558 8.48 23.42 -18.71
CA CYS A 558 8.15 22.52 -17.60
C CYS A 558 9.34 22.22 -16.68
N SER A 559 10.54 22.68 -17.05
CA SER A 559 11.78 22.40 -16.34
C SER A 559 11.95 23.28 -15.11
N LEU A 560 12.64 22.77 -14.09
CA LEU A 560 13.03 23.53 -12.91
C LEU A 560 14.24 24.41 -13.21
N THR A 561 14.25 25.63 -12.69
CA THR A 561 15.48 26.44 -12.60
C THR A 561 16.44 25.85 -11.53
N PRO A 562 17.71 26.29 -11.46
CA PRO A 562 18.63 25.80 -10.43
C PRO A 562 18.13 26.05 -9.00
N ASP A 563 17.48 27.20 -8.75
CA ASP A 563 16.89 27.53 -7.45
C ASP A 563 15.68 26.63 -7.13
N GLU A 564 14.83 26.36 -8.12
CA GLU A 564 13.69 25.45 -7.95
C GLU A 564 14.15 24.01 -7.72
N LEU A 565 15.22 23.56 -8.38
CA LEU A 565 15.81 22.24 -8.13
C LEU A 565 16.44 22.15 -6.74
N LYS A 566 17.15 23.20 -6.31
CA LYS A 566 17.71 23.27 -4.94
C LYS A 566 16.60 23.24 -3.89
N GLN A 567 15.50 23.93 -4.17
CA GLN A 567 14.29 23.91 -3.36
C GLN A 567 13.68 22.51 -3.31
N LEU A 568 13.57 21.81 -4.45
CA LEU A 568 13.09 20.42 -4.49
C LEU A 568 13.98 19.49 -3.65
N VAL A 569 15.29 19.50 -3.85
CA VAL A 569 16.24 18.65 -3.11
C VAL A 569 16.10 18.89 -1.60
N ARG A 570 16.06 20.16 -1.16
CA ARG A 570 15.87 20.50 0.25
C ARG A 570 14.56 19.93 0.80
N ASP A 571 13.44 20.17 0.12
CA ASP A 571 12.13 19.77 0.62
C ASP A 571 11.93 18.25 0.62
N VAL A 572 12.53 17.54 -0.35
CA VAL A 572 12.59 16.07 -0.36
C VAL A 572 13.28 15.57 0.92
N ARG A 573 14.47 16.10 1.26
CA ARG A 573 15.19 15.67 2.47
C ARG A 573 14.43 15.99 3.76
N ILE A 574 13.73 17.14 3.81
CA ILE A 574 12.87 17.52 4.93
C ILE A 574 11.73 16.50 5.10
N VAL A 575 11.01 16.17 4.02
CA VAL A 575 9.91 15.20 4.08
C VAL A 575 10.42 13.84 4.52
N GLU A 576 11.55 13.36 3.98
CA GLU A 576 12.14 12.08 4.37
C GLU A 576 12.43 12.00 5.86
N ALA A 577 13.03 13.06 6.44
CA ALA A 577 13.27 13.13 7.88
C ALA A 577 11.96 13.09 8.67
N SER A 578 10.91 13.75 8.17
CA SER A 578 9.63 13.87 8.86
C SER A 578 8.70 12.67 8.79
N LEU A 579 9.01 11.63 8.02
CA LEU A 579 8.15 10.43 7.96
C LEU A 579 8.20 9.59 9.26
N GLY A 580 9.31 9.64 10.01
CA GLY A 580 9.52 8.89 11.26
C GLY A 580 9.99 7.43 11.08
N SER A 581 10.51 6.83 12.14
CA SER A 581 11.03 5.45 12.14
C SER A 581 9.93 4.40 12.24
N SER A 582 9.51 3.86 11.08
CA SER A 582 8.96 2.52 10.89
C SER A 582 7.86 2.04 11.87
N ILE A 583 6.67 2.64 11.77
CA ILE A 583 5.56 1.81 11.27
C ILE A 583 5.75 1.87 9.77
N GLN A 584 6.06 0.73 9.13
CA GLN A 584 6.17 0.64 7.67
C GLN A 584 5.05 1.50 7.06
N MET A 585 5.36 2.34 6.07
CA MET A 585 4.32 3.05 5.32
C MET A 585 3.38 1.99 4.74
N VAL A 586 2.37 1.63 5.50
CA VAL A 586 1.30 0.77 5.05
C VAL A 586 0.49 1.72 4.20
N LEU A 587 0.78 1.65 2.91
CA LEU A 587 0.08 2.33 1.85
C LEU A 587 -1.41 2.36 2.21
N PRO A 588 -2.02 3.56 2.28
CA PRO A 588 -3.28 3.74 2.97
C PRO A 588 -4.31 2.77 2.40
N SER A 589 -4.80 1.87 3.26
CA SER A 589 -6.08 1.20 3.03
C SER A 589 -7.13 2.26 2.69
N PRO A 590 -8.20 1.93 1.94
CA PRO A 590 -9.21 2.92 1.55
C PRO A 590 -9.60 3.78 2.75
N VAL A 591 -9.21 5.06 2.72
CA VAL A 591 -9.42 5.97 3.84
C VAL A 591 -10.93 6.05 4.03
N LYS A 592 -11.41 5.79 5.26
CA LYS A 592 -12.82 5.92 5.56
C LYS A 592 -13.27 7.34 5.20
N MET A 593 -14.30 7.43 4.37
CA MET A 593 -14.83 8.71 3.87
C MET A 593 -15.69 9.38 4.95
N VAL A 594 -15.06 9.74 6.07
CA VAL A 594 -15.72 10.39 7.20
C VAL A 594 -15.69 11.90 7.01
N GLU A 595 -16.80 12.57 7.34
CA GLU A 595 -16.95 14.01 7.23
C GLU A 595 -17.49 14.62 8.53
N VAL A 596 -17.03 15.84 8.83
CA VAL A 596 -17.53 16.68 9.91
C VAL A 596 -18.00 18.00 9.32
N LYS A 597 -19.12 18.51 9.84
CA LYS A 597 -19.73 19.76 9.42
C LYS A 597 -19.15 20.89 10.28
N ILE A 598 -18.46 21.84 9.66
CA ILE A 598 -17.89 23.02 10.33
C ILE A 598 -18.88 24.18 10.30
N THR A 599 -19.58 24.38 9.18
CA THR A 599 -20.71 25.31 9.05
C THR A 599 -21.82 24.64 8.25
N GLU A 600 -22.92 25.35 7.97
CA GLU A 600 -23.96 24.83 7.07
C GLU A 600 -23.43 24.40 5.70
N ASP A 601 -22.51 25.19 5.16
CA ASP A 601 -21.98 25.01 3.81
C ASP A 601 -20.59 24.36 3.76
N ILE A 602 -19.88 24.27 4.90
CA ILE A 602 -18.50 23.79 4.94
C ILE A 602 -18.40 22.47 5.69
N LYS A 603 -17.92 21.46 4.97
CA LYS A 603 -17.57 20.14 5.49
C LYS A 603 -16.07 19.90 5.38
N VAL A 604 -15.57 19.08 6.30
CA VAL A 604 -14.17 18.69 6.38
C VAL A 604 -14.08 17.18 6.48
N GLY A 605 -13.12 16.58 5.77
CA GLY A 605 -13.03 15.13 5.61
C GLY A 605 -13.54 14.66 4.24
N GLY A 606 -13.63 13.35 4.04
CA GLY A 606 -14.10 12.76 2.79
C GLY A 606 -13.34 13.28 1.55
N SER A 607 -14.09 13.59 0.49
CA SER A 607 -13.54 14.15 -0.76
C SER A 607 -13.41 15.68 -0.75
N ASN A 608 -13.72 16.34 0.37
CA ASN A 608 -13.62 17.79 0.47
C ASN A 608 -12.15 18.23 0.45
N PRO A 609 -11.85 19.43 -0.08
CA PRO A 609 -10.53 20.03 0.01
C PRO A 609 -10.07 20.18 1.47
N CYS A 610 -8.77 20.09 1.69
CA CYS A 610 -8.10 20.28 2.94
C CYS A 610 -8.42 21.67 3.49
N PHE A 611 -8.87 21.69 4.75
CA PHE A 611 -9.23 22.88 5.48
C PHE A 611 -7.99 23.49 6.11
N ILE A 612 -7.60 24.69 5.68
CA ILE A 612 -6.33 25.31 6.07
C ILE A 612 -6.58 26.41 7.09
N ILE A 613 -6.03 26.22 8.29
CA ILE A 613 -6.14 27.12 9.44
C ILE A 613 -4.86 27.94 9.55
N ALA A 614 -4.99 29.26 9.45
CA ALA A 614 -3.94 30.22 9.76
C ALA A 614 -3.98 30.52 11.27
N GLU A 615 -3.06 29.92 12.03
CA GLU A 615 -2.93 30.17 13.46
C GLU A 615 -2.23 31.51 13.69
N VAL A 616 -2.98 32.51 14.14
CA VAL A 616 -2.43 33.78 14.62
C VAL A 616 -1.82 33.59 16.00
N GLY A 617 -2.43 32.74 16.84
CA GLY A 617 -1.93 32.45 18.18
C GLY A 617 -1.74 33.74 18.97
N GLN A 618 -0.49 34.03 19.35
CA GLN A 618 -0.07 35.26 20.03
C GLN A 618 0.79 36.20 19.16
N ASN A 619 0.93 35.94 17.86
CA ASN A 619 1.74 36.76 16.92
C ASN A 619 1.18 38.18 16.72
N HIS A 620 -0.01 38.44 17.23
CA HIS A 620 -0.60 39.77 17.31
C HIS A 620 0.01 40.65 18.42
N GLN A 621 0.83 40.09 19.32
CA GLN A 621 1.55 40.83 20.37
C GLN A 621 0.67 41.64 21.33
N GLY A 622 -0.60 41.27 21.50
CA GLY A 622 -1.57 42.05 22.29
C GLY A 622 -2.14 43.29 21.56
N ASP A 623 -1.79 43.50 20.29
CA ASP A 623 -2.25 44.63 19.47
C ASP A 623 -3.37 44.19 18.51
N ILE A 624 -4.53 44.85 18.60
CA ILE A 624 -5.71 44.51 17.80
C ILE A 624 -5.54 44.86 16.32
N GLU A 625 -4.77 45.90 15.98
CA GLU A 625 -4.52 46.30 14.60
C GLU A 625 -3.54 45.33 13.92
N ILE A 626 -2.56 44.81 14.66
CA ILE A 626 -1.72 43.70 14.17
C ILE A 626 -2.59 42.45 13.94
N ALA A 627 -3.50 42.13 14.87
CA ALA A 627 -4.43 41.01 14.70
C ALA A 627 -5.30 41.17 13.44
N LYS A 628 -5.87 42.36 13.17
CA LYS A 628 -6.63 42.65 11.94
C LYS A 628 -5.78 42.48 10.69
N LYS A 629 -4.53 42.96 10.70
CA LYS A 629 -3.59 42.75 9.57
C LYS A 629 -3.33 41.27 9.31
N LEU A 630 -3.15 40.47 10.37
CA LEU A 630 -2.96 39.02 10.25
C LEU A 630 -4.21 38.30 9.73
N ILE A 631 -5.42 38.71 10.15
CA ILE A 631 -6.69 38.21 9.60
C ILE A 631 -6.75 38.48 8.10
N LYS A 632 -6.44 39.71 7.68
CA LYS A 632 -6.45 40.10 6.27
C LYS A 632 -5.39 39.32 5.48
N ALA A 633 -4.18 39.20 6.00
CA ALA A 633 -3.12 38.40 5.39
C ALA A 633 -3.51 36.93 5.22
N ALA A 634 -4.16 36.31 6.21
CA ALA A 634 -4.67 34.94 6.12
C ALA A 634 -5.72 34.80 5.00
N LYS A 635 -6.67 35.74 4.91
CA LYS A 635 -7.68 35.77 3.85
C LYS A 635 -7.04 35.91 2.47
N ASP A 636 -6.13 36.87 2.31
CA ASP A 636 -5.47 37.16 1.03
C ASP A 636 -4.54 36.02 0.58
N SER A 637 -4.03 35.24 1.54
CA SER A 637 -3.27 34.02 1.28
C SER A 637 -4.16 32.82 0.92
N GLY A 638 -5.47 32.92 1.08
CA GLY A 638 -6.43 31.85 0.76
C GLY A 638 -6.70 30.86 1.90
N ALA A 639 -6.40 31.22 3.16
CA ALA A 639 -6.74 30.38 4.31
C ALA A 639 -8.26 30.19 4.44
N SER A 640 -8.67 29.01 4.91
CA SER A 640 -10.08 28.70 5.18
C SER A 640 -10.58 29.37 6.47
N CYS A 641 -9.69 29.47 7.46
CA CYS A 641 -10.01 29.99 8.78
C CYS A 641 -8.79 30.68 9.40
N VAL A 642 -9.04 31.74 10.17
CA VAL A 642 -8.07 32.35 11.09
C VAL A 642 -8.36 31.90 12.52
N LYS A 643 -7.32 31.51 13.26
CA LYS A 643 -7.43 31.00 14.63
C LYS A 643 -6.61 31.82 15.63
N PHE A 644 -7.21 32.06 16.80
CA PHE A 644 -6.58 32.72 17.95
C PHE A 644 -6.52 31.79 19.18
N GLN A 645 -6.09 32.29 20.34
CA GLN A 645 -6.06 31.56 21.61
C GLN A 645 -6.79 32.34 22.71
N LYS A 646 -7.83 31.76 23.30
CA LYS A 646 -8.61 32.39 24.38
C LYS A 646 -8.35 31.66 25.70
N THR A 647 -7.93 32.42 26.71
CA THR A 647 -7.63 31.92 28.05
C THR A 647 -8.26 32.78 29.14
N CYS A 648 -8.80 32.14 30.18
CA CYS A 648 -9.08 32.73 31.47
C CYS A 648 -7.91 32.40 32.40
N LEU A 649 -7.04 33.37 32.64
CA LEU A 649 -5.77 33.12 33.35
C LEU A 649 -5.96 32.54 34.76
N LYS A 650 -7.05 32.93 35.45
CA LYS A 650 -7.36 32.45 36.80
C LYS A 650 -7.84 30.99 36.83
N GLU A 651 -8.48 30.53 35.76
CA GLU A 651 -8.92 29.14 35.63
C GLU A 651 -7.76 28.24 35.20
N LYS A 652 -6.94 28.71 34.26
CA LYS A 652 -5.85 27.91 33.68
C LYS A 652 -4.63 27.79 34.59
N PHE A 653 -4.27 28.84 35.31
CA PHE A 653 -3.01 28.91 36.04
C PHE A 653 -3.22 29.13 37.54
N THR A 654 -2.40 28.47 38.35
CA THR A 654 -2.31 28.79 39.77
C THR A 654 -1.71 30.19 39.95
N LYS A 655 -2.11 30.87 41.04
CA LYS A 655 -1.57 32.19 41.40
C LYS A 655 -0.03 32.21 41.41
N LYS A 656 0.60 31.22 42.06
CA LYS A 656 2.06 31.07 42.12
C LYS A 656 2.70 30.95 40.74
N TYR A 657 2.05 30.25 39.81
CA TYR A 657 2.57 30.10 38.46
C TYR A 657 2.51 31.40 37.65
N LEU A 658 1.46 32.20 37.83
CA LEU A 658 1.35 33.53 37.22
C LEU A 658 2.38 34.51 37.80
N GLU A 659 2.67 34.44 39.10
CA GLU A 659 3.63 35.31 39.78
C GLU A 659 5.10 34.97 39.50
N ARG A 660 5.38 33.85 38.82
CA ARG A 660 6.77 33.44 38.53
C ARG A 660 7.49 34.51 37.68
N PRO A 661 8.77 34.80 37.96
CA PRO A 661 9.57 35.67 37.12
C PRO A 661 9.61 35.16 35.68
N TYR A 662 9.45 36.09 34.73
CA TYR A 662 9.54 35.78 33.30
C TYR A 662 10.22 36.96 32.61
N ASP A 663 11.55 36.98 32.71
CA ASP A 663 12.38 38.08 32.23
C ASP A 663 13.32 37.57 31.13
N ASN A 664 12.83 37.63 29.90
CA ASN A 664 13.56 37.27 28.69
C ASN A 664 13.16 38.22 27.55
N PRO A 665 13.89 38.24 26.41
CA PRO A 665 13.63 39.20 25.33
C PRO A 665 12.20 39.16 24.75
N ASN A 666 11.48 38.05 24.92
CA ASN A 666 10.10 37.87 24.46
C ASN A 666 9.05 38.24 25.52
N SER A 667 9.45 38.63 26.73
CA SER A 667 8.52 38.96 27.81
C SER A 667 7.87 40.34 27.66
N TRP A 668 6.61 40.45 28.04
CA TRP A 668 5.83 41.70 28.04
C TRP A 668 5.56 42.23 29.45
N GLY A 669 6.18 41.65 30.47
CA GLY A 669 6.07 42.06 31.86
C GLY A 669 7.10 41.36 32.75
N LYS A 670 7.05 41.63 34.06
CA LYS A 670 8.05 41.07 35.00
C LYS A 670 7.73 39.61 35.37
N THR A 671 6.45 39.27 35.35
CA THR A 671 5.95 37.93 35.66
C THR A 671 5.34 37.26 34.44
N TYR A 672 5.23 35.93 34.47
CA TYR A 672 4.54 35.20 33.40
C TYR A 672 3.07 35.62 33.28
N GLY A 673 2.44 35.97 34.40
CA GLY A 673 1.08 36.50 34.44
C GLY A 673 0.96 37.86 33.75
N ASP A 674 1.90 38.78 33.97
CA ASP A 674 1.92 40.07 33.26
C ASP A 674 2.08 39.88 31.75
N HIS A 675 2.99 38.99 31.34
CA HIS A 675 3.18 38.64 29.94
C HIS A 675 1.91 38.06 29.32
N LYS A 676 1.24 37.11 29.99
CA LYS A 676 -0.01 36.52 29.48
C LYS A 676 -1.18 37.51 29.50
N LYS A 677 -1.25 38.41 30.48
CA LYS A 677 -2.27 39.46 30.53
C LYS A 677 -2.11 40.47 29.40
N HIS A 678 -0.88 40.81 29.03
CA HIS A 678 -0.61 41.69 27.89
C HIS A 678 -1.09 41.07 26.56
N LEU A 679 -0.89 39.77 26.39
CA LEU A 679 -1.24 39.06 25.16
C LEU A 679 -2.70 38.60 25.09
N GLU A 680 -3.44 38.56 26.21
CA GLU A 680 -4.82 38.08 26.22
C GLU A 680 -5.80 39.21 25.86
N PHE A 681 -6.45 39.10 24.70
CA PHE A 681 -7.51 40.03 24.33
C PHE A 681 -8.74 39.91 25.23
N THR A 682 -9.38 41.05 25.49
CA THR A 682 -10.68 41.11 26.18
C THR A 682 -11.79 40.49 25.32
N GLU A 683 -12.91 40.12 25.95
CA GLU A 683 -14.08 39.62 25.21
C GLU A 683 -14.62 40.63 24.18
N ALA A 684 -14.55 41.93 24.47
CA ALA A 684 -14.96 42.98 23.55
C ALA A 684 -14.07 43.01 22.30
N GLN A 685 -12.75 42.93 22.49
CA GLN A 685 -11.79 42.84 21.39
C GLN A 685 -11.96 41.56 20.57
N TYR A 686 -12.25 40.42 21.22
CA TYR A 686 -12.59 39.18 20.52
C TYR A 686 -13.85 39.31 19.64
N ARG A 687 -14.90 39.99 20.13
CA ARG A 687 -16.12 40.28 19.34
C ARG A 687 -15.82 41.21 18.18
N GLU A 688 -14.95 42.19 18.37
CA GLU A 688 -14.49 43.10 17.30
C GLU A 688 -13.73 42.33 16.21
N LEU A 689 -12.77 41.47 16.59
CA LEU A 689 -12.02 40.64 15.65
C LEU A 689 -12.91 39.62 14.92
N PHE A 690 -13.88 39.03 15.61
CA PHE A 690 -14.87 38.15 15.01
C PHE A 690 -15.69 38.88 13.94
N LYS A 691 -16.19 40.09 14.25
CA LYS A 691 -16.91 40.93 13.30
C LYS A 691 -16.03 41.32 12.11
N TYR A 692 -14.79 41.73 12.37
CA TYR A 692 -13.85 42.08 11.30
C TYR A 692 -13.54 40.90 10.37
N ALA A 693 -13.38 39.69 10.91
CA ALA A 693 -13.21 38.48 10.10
C ALA A 693 -14.43 38.18 9.22
N GLN A 694 -15.65 38.43 9.72
CA GLN A 694 -16.87 38.34 8.92
C GLN A 694 -16.90 39.38 7.80
N GLU A 695 -16.52 40.63 8.08
CA GLU A 695 -16.44 41.72 7.08
C GLU A 695 -15.40 41.40 5.98
N VAL A 696 -14.27 40.80 6.35
CA VAL A 696 -13.22 40.35 5.42
C VAL A 696 -13.59 39.04 4.69
N GLY A 697 -14.57 38.30 5.19
CA GLY A 697 -15.05 37.05 4.59
C GLY A 697 -14.14 35.84 4.86
N ILE A 698 -13.62 35.69 6.08
CA ILE A 698 -12.88 34.50 6.54
C ILE A 698 -13.51 33.94 7.82
N LEU A 699 -13.51 32.61 7.98
CA LEU A 699 -13.97 31.99 9.22
C LEU A 699 -13.04 32.34 10.37
N PHE A 700 -13.61 32.64 11.53
CA PHE A 700 -12.87 32.96 12.75
C PHE A 700 -13.15 31.93 13.83
N THR A 701 -12.09 31.48 14.50
CA THR A 701 -12.19 30.64 15.70
C THR A 701 -11.08 30.95 16.70
N ALA A 702 -11.12 30.30 17.85
CA ALA A 702 -10.01 30.27 18.79
C ALA A 702 -9.86 28.89 19.44
N SER A 703 -8.67 28.67 20.00
CA SER A 703 -8.40 27.56 20.90
C SER A 703 -8.91 27.92 22.29
N ALA A 704 -9.84 27.14 22.83
CA ALA A 704 -10.28 27.26 24.21
C ALA A 704 -9.27 26.58 25.13
N MET A 705 -8.73 27.34 26.08
CA MET A 705 -7.68 26.89 26.99
C MET A 705 -8.21 26.56 28.41
N ASP A 706 -9.52 26.67 28.62
CA ASP A 706 -10.26 26.43 29.86
C ASP A 706 -11.79 26.47 29.58
N MET A 707 -12.60 26.08 30.57
CA MET A 707 -14.06 26.02 30.43
C MET A 707 -14.74 27.39 30.23
N VAL A 708 -14.24 28.45 30.88
CA VAL A 708 -14.81 29.80 30.78
C VAL A 708 -14.59 30.36 29.37
N SER A 709 -13.38 30.21 28.86
CA SER A 709 -13.03 30.55 27.48
C SER A 709 -13.84 29.73 26.47
N PHE A 710 -14.09 28.44 26.76
CA PHE A 710 -14.92 27.59 25.92
C PHE A 710 -16.36 28.11 25.83
N ASP A 711 -17.00 28.42 26.97
CA ASP A 711 -18.37 28.95 26.98
C ASP A 711 -18.47 30.30 26.29
N PHE A 712 -17.46 31.17 26.45
CA PHE A 712 -17.40 32.41 25.68
C PHE A 712 -17.43 32.16 24.16
N LEU A 713 -16.63 31.21 23.67
CA LEU A 713 -16.58 30.86 22.24
C LEU A 713 -17.90 30.26 21.75
N VAL A 714 -18.56 29.41 22.55
CA VAL A 714 -19.91 28.92 22.26
C VAL A 714 -20.90 30.08 22.16
N ASN A 715 -20.83 31.05 23.08
CA ASN A 715 -21.74 32.19 23.14
C ASN A 715 -21.58 33.16 21.96
N ILE A 716 -20.36 33.38 21.47
CA ILE A 716 -20.14 34.18 20.25
C ILE A 716 -20.35 33.37 18.96
N LYS A 717 -20.67 32.08 19.06
CA LYS A 717 -21.04 31.17 17.95
C LYS A 717 -19.95 31.05 16.88
N VAL A 718 -18.71 30.82 17.30
CA VAL A 718 -17.66 30.39 16.35
C VAL A 718 -18.05 29.06 15.68
N PRO A 719 -17.64 28.82 14.42
CA PRO A 719 -18.08 27.65 13.65
C PRO A 719 -17.61 26.31 14.24
N PHE A 720 -16.45 26.30 14.88
CA PHE A 720 -15.91 25.18 15.63
C PHE A 720 -15.01 25.71 16.74
N ILE A 721 -14.67 24.88 17.72
CA ILE A 721 -13.72 25.24 18.78
C ILE A 721 -12.51 24.31 18.71
N LYS A 722 -11.31 24.89 18.78
CA LYS A 722 -10.06 24.14 18.86
C LYS A 722 -9.75 23.80 20.33
N ILE A 723 -9.33 22.57 20.59
CA ILE A 723 -8.71 22.17 21.86
C ILE A 723 -7.22 21.91 21.59
N GLY A 724 -6.34 22.65 22.25
CA GLY A 724 -4.89 22.58 22.08
C GLY A 724 -4.29 21.36 22.78
N SER A 725 -3.10 20.94 22.34
CA SER A 725 -2.38 19.78 22.91
C SER A 725 -2.13 19.89 24.41
N GLY A 726 -1.90 21.10 24.92
CA GLY A 726 -1.67 21.35 26.36
C GLY A 726 -2.86 21.02 27.26
N ASP A 727 -4.06 20.82 26.70
CA ASP A 727 -5.29 20.48 27.42
C ASP A 727 -5.85 19.10 26.97
N SER A 728 -5.09 18.34 26.17
CA SER A 728 -5.49 17.03 25.63
C SER A 728 -5.57 15.93 26.69
N ASN A 729 -4.90 16.08 27.82
CA ASN A 729 -5.00 15.18 28.98
C ASN A 729 -6.05 15.63 30.02
N ASN A 730 -6.71 16.77 29.80
CA ASN A 730 -7.72 17.30 30.72
C ASN A 730 -9.09 16.64 30.46
N LEU A 731 -9.27 15.42 30.98
CA LEU A 731 -10.46 14.61 30.72
C LEU A 731 -11.76 15.25 31.21
N LEU A 732 -11.71 16.07 32.27
CA LEU A 732 -12.87 16.82 32.76
C LEU A 732 -13.29 17.89 31.74
N PHE A 733 -12.33 18.64 31.22
CA PHE A 733 -12.59 19.63 30.18
C PHE A 733 -13.07 18.99 28.88
N LEU A 734 -12.49 17.86 28.45
CA LEU A 734 -12.94 17.13 27.26
C LEU A 734 -14.37 16.62 27.38
N LYS A 735 -14.76 16.05 28.52
CA LYS A 735 -16.14 15.63 28.79
C LYS A 735 -17.09 16.83 28.77
N TYR A 736 -16.68 17.95 29.37
CA TYR A 736 -17.44 19.19 29.33
C TYR A 736 -17.64 19.69 27.90
N ALA A 737 -16.56 19.83 27.13
CA ALA A 737 -16.60 20.27 25.74
C ALA A 737 -17.49 19.37 24.86
N ALA A 738 -17.36 18.04 25.01
CA ALA A 738 -18.20 17.07 24.28
C ALA A 738 -19.70 17.22 24.57
N SER A 739 -20.06 17.53 25.83
CA SER A 739 -21.45 17.72 26.25
C SER A 739 -22.15 18.89 25.57
N LYS A 740 -21.38 19.88 25.10
CA LYS A 740 -21.88 21.08 24.41
C LYS A 740 -22.26 20.81 22.95
N LYS A 741 -21.83 19.66 22.39
CA LYS A 741 -22.19 19.18 21.04
C LYS A 741 -21.91 20.19 19.91
N VAL A 742 -20.87 20.99 20.08
CA VAL A 742 -20.35 21.88 19.03
C VAL A 742 -19.23 21.17 18.25
N PRO A 743 -18.94 21.56 16.99
CA PRO A 743 -17.83 20.99 16.25
C PRO A 743 -16.48 21.25 16.95
N LEU A 744 -15.65 20.21 17.08
CA LEU A 744 -14.35 20.30 17.74
C LEU A 744 -13.19 19.93 16.81
N ILE A 745 -12.05 20.61 16.96
CA ILE A 745 -10.77 20.18 16.37
C ILE A 745 -9.75 20.01 17.50
N ILE A 746 -9.26 18.78 17.71
CA ILE A 746 -8.47 18.43 18.91
C ILE A 746 -7.06 18.04 18.48
N SER A 747 -6.05 18.71 19.03
CA SER A 747 -4.64 18.35 18.78
C SER A 747 -4.18 17.32 19.79
N THR A 748 -3.28 16.45 19.36
CA THR A 748 -2.87 15.25 20.10
C THR A 748 -1.38 15.27 20.49
N GLY A 749 -0.76 16.45 20.54
CA GLY A 749 0.62 16.56 21.03
C GLY A 749 0.72 16.32 22.53
N MET A 750 1.91 15.92 23.00
CA MET A 750 2.23 15.62 24.41
C MET A 750 1.49 14.40 25.02
N VAL A 751 0.77 13.62 24.20
CA VAL A 751 0.04 12.42 24.64
C VAL A 751 0.36 11.21 23.76
N ASP A 752 0.21 10.01 24.32
CA ASP A 752 0.40 8.76 23.57
C ASP A 752 -0.89 8.30 22.87
N LYS A 753 -0.78 7.24 22.05
CA LYS A 753 -1.92 6.67 21.31
C LYS A 753 -3.07 6.22 22.22
N ASN A 754 -2.80 5.74 23.43
CA ASN A 754 -3.83 5.30 24.37
C ASN A 754 -4.64 6.47 24.92
N ALA A 755 -3.96 7.58 25.22
CA ALA A 755 -4.60 8.83 25.58
C ALA A 755 -5.42 9.38 24.40
N VAL A 756 -4.91 9.33 23.16
CA VAL A 756 -5.70 9.72 21.96
C VAL A 756 -6.95 8.86 21.79
N LYS A 757 -6.84 7.55 22.01
CA LYS A 757 -8.02 6.66 22.02
C LYS A 757 -9.00 7.07 23.12
N THR A 758 -8.52 7.41 24.31
CA THR A 758 -9.37 7.89 25.41
C THR A 758 -10.09 9.19 25.04
N ILE A 759 -9.39 10.14 24.42
CA ILE A 759 -10.00 11.37 23.88
C ILE A 759 -11.10 11.01 22.89
N TYR A 760 -10.79 10.15 21.90
CA TYR A 760 -11.75 9.69 20.91
C TYR A 760 -13.00 9.07 21.57
N ASP A 761 -12.83 8.16 22.52
CA ASP A 761 -13.93 7.47 23.21
C ASP A 761 -14.81 8.48 23.99
N ILE A 762 -14.20 9.45 24.68
CA ILE A 762 -14.94 10.49 25.43
C ILE A 762 -15.81 11.33 24.51
N ILE A 763 -15.22 11.88 23.43
CA ILE A 763 -15.97 12.77 22.53
C ILE A 763 -17.01 11.98 21.73
N SER A 764 -16.60 10.83 21.18
CA SER A 764 -17.45 10.02 20.30
C SER A 764 -18.65 9.37 21.00
N ALA A 765 -18.58 9.18 22.32
CA ALA A 765 -19.74 8.79 23.13
C ALA A 765 -20.84 9.88 23.16
N GLN A 766 -20.51 11.14 22.88
CA GLN A 766 -21.47 12.25 22.84
C GLN A 766 -21.86 12.61 21.40
N HIS A 767 -20.90 12.70 20.48
CA HIS A 767 -21.12 13.00 19.06
C HIS A 767 -19.87 12.72 18.20
N LYS A 768 -20.05 12.61 16.88
CA LYS A 768 -18.95 12.45 15.90
C LYS A 768 -18.53 13.75 15.20
N GLN A 769 -19.05 14.91 15.61
CA GLN A 769 -18.67 16.22 15.08
C GLN A 769 -17.31 16.69 15.65
N PHE A 770 -16.23 15.94 15.42
CA PHE A 770 -14.89 16.35 15.80
C PHE A 770 -13.81 15.77 14.89
N CYS A 771 -12.66 16.43 14.85
CA CYS A 771 -11.48 16.00 14.10
C CYS A 771 -10.27 15.84 15.03
N LEU A 772 -9.32 14.99 14.66
CA LEU A 772 -8.05 14.80 15.38
C LEU A 772 -6.88 15.33 14.56
N LEU A 773 -6.02 16.14 15.18
CA LEU A 773 -4.78 16.59 14.56
C LEU A 773 -3.57 15.91 15.21
N HIS A 774 -2.75 15.27 14.38
CA HIS A 774 -1.38 14.94 14.75
C HIS A 774 -0.59 16.25 14.98
N CYS A 775 0.22 16.29 16.03
CA CYS A 775 0.95 17.48 16.45
C CYS A 775 2.12 17.10 17.35
N ILE A 776 3.24 17.79 17.18
CA ILE A 776 4.39 17.72 18.09
C ILE A 776 4.59 19.11 18.68
N SER A 777 4.41 19.25 19.99
CA SER A 777 4.38 20.56 20.64
C SER A 777 5.77 21.08 20.99
N ALA A 778 6.59 21.36 19.97
CA ALA A 778 7.87 22.04 20.04
C ALA A 778 7.91 23.21 19.04
N TYR A 779 8.61 24.30 19.35
CA TYR A 779 8.51 25.56 18.60
C TYR A 779 9.92 26.16 18.34
N PRO A 780 10.60 25.81 17.23
CA PRO A 780 10.17 24.90 16.18
C PRO A 780 10.39 23.41 16.51
N VAL A 781 9.66 22.53 15.80
CA VAL A 781 9.90 21.08 15.84
C VAL A 781 11.07 20.72 14.90
N PRO A 782 12.04 19.90 15.35
CA PRO A 782 13.00 19.24 14.45
C PRO A 782 12.28 18.35 13.44
N PHE A 783 12.77 18.26 12.20
CA PHE A 783 12.04 17.54 11.15
C PHE A 783 11.85 16.06 11.47
N GLU A 784 12.87 15.42 12.05
CA GLU A 784 12.88 14.02 12.49
C GLU A 784 11.82 13.69 13.55
N ASP A 785 11.41 14.68 14.34
CA ASP A 785 10.42 14.48 15.40
C ASP A 785 8.98 14.59 14.89
N CYS A 786 8.76 15.16 13.69
CA CYS A 786 7.43 15.38 13.12
C CYS A 786 6.61 14.09 12.97
N ASN A 787 7.24 12.97 12.62
CA ASN A 787 6.65 11.62 12.55
C ASN A 787 5.27 11.54 11.84
N LEU A 788 5.23 11.89 10.56
CA LEU A 788 4.00 11.92 9.75
C LEU A 788 3.33 10.55 9.58
N ALA A 789 4.04 9.44 9.79
CA ALA A 789 3.45 8.10 9.76
C ALA A 789 2.25 7.93 10.72
N VAL A 790 2.18 8.72 11.79
CA VAL A 790 1.05 8.75 12.75
C VAL A 790 -0.27 9.07 12.05
N LEU A 791 -0.27 9.87 10.98
CA LEU A 791 -1.49 10.22 10.25
C LEU A 791 -2.21 8.97 9.73
N GLN A 792 -1.46 8.03 9.15
CA GLN A 792 -2.02 6.79 8.62
C GLN A 792 -2.56 5.89 9.73
N ASP A 793 -1.88 5.84 10.88
CA ASP A 793 -2.33 5.10 12.05
C ASP A 793 -3.65 5.67 12.60
N TYR A 794 -3.76 7.00 12.68
CA TYR A 794 -4.98 7.67 13.12
C TYR A 794 -6.14 7.42 12.17
N MET A 795 -5.92 7.52 10.85
CA MET A 795 -6.97 7.28 9.85
C MET A 795 -7.50 5.83 9.87
N LYS A 796 -6.67 4.87 10.28
CA LYS A 796 -7.08 3.48 10.49
C LYS A 796 -7.81 3.28 11.82
N SER A 797 -7.29 3.91 12.88
CA SER A 797 -7.74 3.70 14.25
C SER A 797 -9.04 4.44 14.58
N PHE A 798 -9.29 5.59 13.95
CA PHE A 798 -10.35 6.51 14.34
C PHE A 798 -11.28 6.85 13.18
N ASP A 799 -12.58 6.70 13.42
CA ASP A 799 -13.64 7.04 12.46
C ASP A 799 -14.02 8.53 12.53
N VAL A 800 -13.06 9.41 12.29
CA VAL A 800 -13.19 10.88 12.23
C VAL A 800 -12.14 11.46 11.26
N PRO A 801 -12.35 12.67 10.70
CA PRO A 801 -11.33 13.33 9.90
C PRO A 801 -10.04 13.56 10.70
N VAL A 802 -8.91 13.27 10.05
CA VAL A 802 -7.56 13.42 10.61
C VAL A 802 -6.84 14.56 9.88
N GLY A 803 -6.05 15.34 10.61
CA GLY A 803 -5.23 16.40 10.06
C GLY A 803 -3.88 16.56 10.76
N TYR A 804 -3.18 17.62 10.42
CA TYR A 804 -1.84 17.95 10.93
C TYR A 804 -1.80 19.39 11.45
N SER A 805 -1.28 19.59 12.66
CA SER A 805 -0.92 20.91 13.20
C SER A 805 0.59 20.96 13.35
N GLY A 806 1.24 21.78 12.52
CA GLY A 806 2.69 21.78 12.34
C GLY A 806 3.37 23.00 12.92
N GLN A 807 4.38 22.78 13.75
CA GLN A 807 5.23 23.82 14.36
C GLN A 807 6.68 23.79 13.82
N GLU A 808 6.93 23.02 12.75
CA GLU A 808 8.19 23.03 12.00
C GLU A 808 8.34 24.28 11.10
N VAL A 809 9.57 24.57 10.67
CA VAL A 809 9.85 25.68 9.74
C VAL A 809 9.54 25.27 8.29
N GLY A 810 8.94 26.18 7.52
CA GLY A 810 8.66 25.97 6.10
C GLY A 810 7.37 25.17 5.84
N THR A 811 7.22 24.70 4.61
CA THR A 811 5.97 24.13 4.09
C THR A 811 6.06 22.64 3.75
N ALA A 812 7.26 22.09 3.56
CA ALA A 812 7.47 20.75 3.02
C ALA A 812 6.76 19.64 3.82
N VAL A 813 6.85 19.67 5.15
CA VAL A 813 6.20 18.69 6.04
C VAL A 813 4.68 18.76 5.92
N ALA A 814 4.12 19.97 5.82
CA ALA A 814 2.68 20.16 5.61
C ALA A 814 2.21 19.61 4.26
N LEU A 815 3.00 19.76 3.20
CA LEU A 815 2.72 19.17 1.89
C LEU A 815 2.75 17.63 1.96
N GLY A 816 3.73 17.06 2.67
CA GLY A 816 3.80 15.63 2.94
C GLY A 816 2.59 15.12 3.73
N ALA A 817 2.13 15.87 4.75
CA ALA A 817 0.94 15.52 5.53
C ALA A 817 -0.32 15.46 4.66
N VAL A 818 -0.51 16.43 3.75
CA VAL A 818 -1.64 16.44 2.80
C VAL A 818 -1.57 15.26 1.85
N ALA A 819 -0.38 14.97 1.29
CA ALA A 819 -0.18 13.81 0.42
C ALA A 819 -0.53 12.48 1.13
N LEU A 820 -0.25 12.39 2.43
CA LEU A 820 -0.59 11.25 3.28
C LEU A 820 -2.07 11.20 3.72
N GLY A 821 -2.88 12.20 3.34
CA GLY A 821 -4.33 12.20 3.54
C GLY A 821 -4.84 13.16 4.62
N ALA A 822 -4.01 14.04 5.19
CA ALA A 822 -4.48 15.06 6.13
C ALA A 822 -5.57 15.95 5.49
N LYS A 823 -6.72 16.06 6.16
CA LYS A 823 -7.89 16.85 5.70
C LYS A 823 -8.01 18.21 6.39
N ILE A 824 -7.19 18.44 7.40
CA ILE A 824 -7.03 19.73 8.08
C ILE A 824 -5.55 20.00 8.19
N LEU A 825 -5.16 21.24 7.93
CA LEU A 825 -3.81 21.70 8.13
C LEU A 825 -3.83 22.97 8.98
N GLU A 826 -3.03 23.00 10.03
CA GLU A 826 -2.85 24.18 10.88
C GLU A 826 -1.39 24.60 10.87
N LYS A 827 -1.12 25.85 10.44
CA LYS A 827 0.21 26.48 10.45
C LYS A 827 0.10 27.88 11.04
N HIS A 828 1.10 28.29 11.82
CA HIS A 828 1.17 29.65 12.31
C HIS A 828 1.44 30.64 11.18
N ILE A 829 0.86 31.83 11.27
CA ILE A 829 1.08 32.94 10.33
C ILE A 829 1.64 34.16 11.06
N THR A 830 2.57 34.86 10.43
CA THR A 830 3.13 36.10 10.94
C THR A 830 3.31 37.13 9.83
N LEU A 831 3.40 38.41 10.19
CA LEU A 831 3.79 39.48 9.26
C LEU A 831 5.30 39.48 9.02
N ASP A 832 6.07 39.15 10.05
CA ASP A 832 7.54 39.15 10.04
C ASP A 832 8.06 38.15 11.10
N LYS A 833 9.03 37.33 10.71
CA LYS A 833 9.66 36.30 11.57
C LYS A 833 10.60 36.89 12.62
N SER A 834 11.03 38.15 12.46
CA SER A 834 11.92 38.86 13.39
C SER A 834 11.18 39.56 14.53
N MET A 835 9.85 39.65 14.45
CA MET A 835 9.02 40.25 15.48
C MET A 835 9.12 39.50 16.82
N LYS A 836 9.00 40.25 17.92
CA LYS A 836 9.06 39.73 19.29
C LYS A 836 7.98 38.67 19.55
N GLY A 837 8.37 37.52 20.08
CA GLY A 837 7.49 36.41 20.42
C GLY A 837 8.07 35.06 20.00
N THR A 838 7.70 33.99 20.71
CA THR A 838 8.30 32.67 20.53
C THR A 838 7.87 31.97 19.24
N ASP A 839 6.66 32.28 18.75
CA ASP A 839 6.04 31.52 17.67
C ASP A 839 6.39 32.09 16.29
N HIS A 840 6.95 33.30 16.22
CA HIS A 840 7.28 33.99 14.97
C HIS A 840 8.26 33.19 14.10
N VAL A 841 9.23 32.49 14.72
CA VAL A 841 10.29 31.75 14.01
C VAL A 841 9.73 30.58 13.19
N CYS A 842 8.75 29.85 13.72
CA CYS A 842 8.10 28.73 13.01
C CYS A 842 6.87 29.14 12.19
N SER A 843 6.46 30.41 12.26
CA SER A 843 5.32 30.95 11.53
C SER A 843 5.67 31.20 10.06
N LEU A 844 4.69 31.08 9.17
CA LEU A 844 4.84 31.44 7.76
C LEU A 844 4.56 32.94 7.56
N THR A 845 5.34 33.60 6.71
CA THR A 845 4.99 34.93 6.21
C THR A 845 3.78 34.84 5.27
N PRO A 846 3.13 35.96 4.88
CA PRO A 846 1.98 35.90 3.97
C PRO A 846 2.31 35.26 2.61
N SER A 847 3.51 35.52 2.07
CA SER A 847 3.96 34.89 0.81
C SER A 847 4.19 33.39 0.96
N GLU A 848 4.81 32.95 2.05
CA GLU A 848 5.01 31.53 2.36
C GLU A 848 3.67 30.81 2.61
N PHE A 849 2.72 31.48 3.25
CA PHE A 849 1.39 30.92 3.51
C PHE A 849 0.58 30.81 2.21
N GLN A 850 0.62 31.82 1.33
CA GLN A 850 0.01 31.76 0.01
C GLN A 850 0.61 30.63 -0.83
N GLN A 851 1.93 30.46 -0.77
CA GLN A 851 2.64 29.35 -1.42
C GLN A 851 2.16 27.99 -0.89
N LEU A 852 2.02 27.83 0.43
CA LEU A 852 1.46 26.63 1.03
C LEU A 852 0.05 26.33 0.52
N VAL A 853 -0.85 27.32 0.52
CA VAL A 853 -2.24 27.13 0.06
C VAL A 853 -2.27 26.72 -1.41
N ARG A 854 -1.48 27.38 -2.27
CA ARG A 854 -1.36 27.02 -3.69
C ARG A 854 -0.89 25.58 -3.88
N ASP A 855 0.17 25.19 -3.19
CA ASP A 855 0.78 23.86 -3.35
C ASP A 855 -0.11 22.75 -2.80
N VAL A 856 -0.86 23.00 -1.72
CA VAL A 856 -1.88 22.06 -1.22
C VAL A 856 -2.93 21.78 -2.31
N ARG A 857 -3.43 22.82 -3.00
CA ARG A 857 -4.42 22.64 -4.08
C ARG A 857 -3.83 21.91 -5.29
N VAL A 858 -2.55 22.15 -5.60
CA VAL A 858 -1.82 21.42 -6.64
C VAL A 858 -1.72 19.93 -6.30
N ILE A 859 -1.37 19.60 -5.05
CA ILE A 859 -1.28 18.20 -4.60
C ILE A 859 -2.64 17.52 -4.67
N GLU A 860 -3.70 18.17 -4.19
CA GLU A 860 -5.06 17.61 -4.23
C GLU A 860 -5.51 17.28 -5.65
N ALA A 861 -5.23 18.14 -6.61
CA ALA A 861 -5.47 17.85 -8.03
C ALA A 861 -4.63 16.65 -8.49
N ALA A 862 -3.36 16.57 -8.08
CA ALA A 862 -2.42 15.55 -8.52
C ALA A 862 -2.59 14.15 -7.93
N LEU A 863 -3.34 13.97 -6.83
CA LEU A 863 -3.48 12.67 -6.17
C LEU A 863 -4.14 11.62 -7.08
N GLY A 864 -5.32 11.90 -7.63
CA GLY A 864 -6.04 10.96 -8.49
C GLY A 864 -6.43 9.63 -7.81
N THR A 865 -6.37 8.51 -8.53
CA THR A 865 -6.74 7.16 -8.11
C THR A 865 -5.56 6.19 -8.21
N PRO A 866 -5.58 5.03 -7.51
CA PRO A 866 -4.49 4.05 -7.60
C PRO A 866 -4.42 3.29 -8.94
N ILE A 867 -5.24 3.64 -9.94
CA ILE A 867 -5.33 2.91 -11.19
C ILE A 867 -4.44 3.56 -12.25
N LYS A 868 -3.41 2.84 -12.75
CA LYS A 868 -2.63 3.29 -13.90
C LYS A 868 -3.43 3.13 -15.19
N LYS A 869 -3.72 4.26 -15.82
CA LYS A 869 -4.35 4.37 -17.14
C LYS A 869 -3.55 5.32 -18.04
N VAL A 870 -3.85 5.28 -19.33
CA VAL A 870 -3.47 6.31 -20.29
C VAL A 870 -4.46 7.45 -20.16
N VAL A 871 -3.97 8.70 -20.11
CA VAL A 871 -4.80 9.91 -19.99
C VAL A 871 -4.77 10.71 -21.29
N THR A 872 -5.81 11.53 -21.50
CA THR A 872 -6.01 12.27 -22.75
C THR A 872 -4.85 13.23 -23.06
N SER A 873 -4.22 13.83 -22.06
CA SER A 873 -3.06 14.71 -22.23
C SER A 873 -1.83 14.00 -22.79
N GLU A 874 -1.77 12.66 -22.73
CA GLU A 874 -0.68 11.88 -23.34
C GLU A 874 -0.87 11.64 -24.84
N ILE A 875 -2.07 11.85 -25.42
CA ILE A 875 -2.36 11.53 -26.82
C ILE A 875 -1.37 12.19 -27.80
N PRO A 876 -1.04 13.50 -27.70
CA PRO A 876 -0.06 14.12 -28.59
C PRO A 876 1.34 13.48 -28.49
N CYS A 877 1.74 13.06 -27.29
CA CYS A 877 3.01 12.38 -27.07
C CYS A 877 2.97 10.93 -27.59
N ILE A 878 1.85 10.23 -27.41
CA ILE A 878 1.60 8.91 -28.00
C ILE A 878 1.79 9.00 -29.51
N ASP A 879 1.15 9.96 -30.17
CA ASP A 879 1.25 10.17 -31.62
C ASP A 879 2.65 10.50 -32.10
N LYS A 880 3.41 11.24 -31.28
CA LYS A 880 4.78 11.62 -31.59
C LYS A 880 5.81 10.53 -31.32
N LEU A 881 5.62 9.66 -30.32
CA LEU A 881 6.71 8.87 -29.72
C LEU A 881 6.43 7.38 -29.55
N GLN A 882 5.17 6.94 -29.49
CA GLN A 882 4.86 5.53 -29.27
C GLN A 882 5.27 4.68 -30.48
N LYS A 883 5.77 3.47 -30.23
CA LYS A 883 6.29 2.60 -31.29
C LYS A 883 5.22 1.82 -32.03
N SER A 884 5.44 1.67 -33.33
CA SER A 884 4.68 0.81 -34.24
C SER A 884 5.55 -0.31 -34.82
N LEU A 885 4.89 -1.38 -35.25
CA LEU A 885 5.47 -2.43 -36.06
C LEU A 885 5.65 -1.93 -37.51
N VAL A 886 6.85 -2.11 -38.05
CA VAL A 886 7.21 -1.77 -39.44
C VAL A 886 8.02 -2.91 -40.06
N MET A 887 8.03 -3.00 -41.38
CA MET A 887 8.89 -3.97 -42.07
C MET A 887 10.37 -3.64 -41.89
N GLY A 888 11.16 -4.65 -41.52
CA GLY A 888 12.62 -4.58 -41.45
C GLY A 888 13.31 -4.77 -42.80
N SER A 889 12.63 -5.41 -43.76
CA SER A 889 13.07 -5.62 -45.13
C SER A 889 11.86 -5.77 -46.05
N THR A 890 12.01 -5.51 -47.34
CA THR A 890 10.93 -5.75 -48.33
C THR A 890 10.57 -7.23 -48.40
N LYS A 891 9.26 -7.54 -48.36
CA LYS A 891 8.70 -8.88 -48.49
C LYS A 891 7.52 -8.87 -49.45
N ASN A 892 7.33 -9.97 -50.15
CA ASN A 892 6.25 -10.20 -51.09
C ASN A 892 5.08 -10.91 -50.42
N LYS A 893 3.90 -10.77 -51.00
CA LYS A 893 2.71 -11.54 -50.67
C LYS A 893 3.03 -13.05 -50.66
N GLY A 894 2.52 -13.73 -49.63
CA GLY A 894 2.69 -15.17 -49.44
C GLY A 894 3.94 -15.54 -48.63
N GLU A 895 4.82 -14.59 -48.32
CA GLU A 895 5.96 -14.83 -47.45
C GLU A 895 5.55 -14.82 -45.95
N ILE A 896 6.21 -15.65 -45.15
CA ILE A 896 6.01 -15.71 -43.70
C ILE A 896 6.89 -14.65 -43.03
N LEU A 897 6.32 -13.88 -42.11
CA LEU A 897 7.05 -12.88 -41.32
C LEU A 897 7.81 -13.56 -40.18
N TYR A 898 9.14 -13.54 -40.19
CA TYR A 898 9.94 -13.97 -39.06
C TYR A 898 10.32 -12.78 -38.15
N PRO A 899 10.76 -13.01 -36.89
CA PRO A 899 11.12 -11.92 -35.98
C PRO A 899 12.12 -10.90 -36.54
N GLY A 900 13.07 -11.33 -37.37
CA GLY A 900 14.04 -10.43 -38.02
C GLY A 900 13.48 -9.58 -39.17
N ASP A 901 12.32 -9.96 -39.70
CA ASP A 901 11.66 -9.26 -40.82
C ASP A 901 10.82 -8.06 -40.34
N VAL A 902 10.61 -7.91 -39.03
CA VAL A 902 9.80 -6.86 -38.41
C VAL A 902 10.67 -6.02 -37.47
N LYS A 903 10.62 -4.70 -37.63
CA LYS A 903 11.26 -3.71 -36.74
C LYS A 903 10.21 -2.95 -35.94
N ILE A 904 10.65 -2.34 -34.85
CA ILE A 904 9.80 -1.53 -33.96
C ILE A 904 10.32 -0.10 -33.96
N LYS A 905 9.59 0.82 -34.60
CA LYS A 905 9.99 2.21 -34.80
C LYS A 905 8.86 3.18 -34.50
N VAL A 906 9.17 4.45 -34.31
CA VAL A 906 8.18 5.53 -34.44
C VAL A 906 7.91 5.73 -35.93
N ALA A 907 6.67 5.52 -36.36
CA ALA A 907 6.31 5.48 -37.76
C ALA A 907 5.34 6.60 -38.16
N GLU A 908 5.45 7.03 -39.42
CA GLU A 908 4.49 7.96 -40.04
C GLU A 908 4.10 7.46 -41.44
N PRO A 909 2.81 7.13 -41.70
CA PRO A 909 1.73 7.03 -40.72
C PRO A 909 2.01 5.97 -39.65
N LYS A 910 1.28 6.04 -38.52
CA LYS A 910 1.36 4.98 -37.51
C LYS A 910 0.84 3.65 -38.05
N GLY A 911 1.48 2.57 -37.61
CA GLY A 911 1.00 1.19 -37.78
C GLY A 911 0.53 0.59 -36.47
N LEU A 912 0.36 -0.74 -36.46
CA LEU A 912 0.05 -1.56 -35.29
C LEU A 912 0.96 -1.23 -34.11
N ASN A 913 0.38 -1.20 -32.92
CA ASN A 913 1.14 -0.99 -31.68
C ASN A 913 2.18 -2.11 -31.51
N ALA A 914 3.38 -1.75 -31.05
CA ALA A 914 4.47 -2.71 -30.83
C ALA A 914 4.12 -3.86 -29.86
N LEU A 915 3.08 -3.72 -29.03
CA LEU A 915 2.59 -4.80 -28.17
C LEU A 915 2.03 -6.02 -28.93
N HIS A 916 1.67 -5.86 -30.21
CA HIS A 916 1.18 -6.94 -31.08
C HIS A 916 2.29 -7.73 -31.76
N PHE A 917 3.57 -7.51 -31.42
CA PHE A 917 4.69 -8.16 -32.10
C PHE A 917 4.53 -9.68 -32.21
N ASP A 918 4.17 -10.35 -31.11
CA ASP A 918 4.00 -11.81 -31.05
C ASP A 918 2.78 -12.31 -31.86
N GLU A 919 1.82 -11.44 -32.15
CA GLU A 919 0.62 -11.77 -32.94
C GLU A 919 0.89 -11.70 -34.45
N VAL A 920 1.94 -10.98 -34.85
CA VAL A 920 2.31 -10.71 -36.24
C VAL A 920 3.38 -11.67 -36.75
N ILE A 921 4.35 -12.04 -35.90
CA ILE A 921 5.39 -13.00 -36.30
C ILE A 921 4.78 -14.38 -36.60
N TYR A 922 5.39 -15.08 -37.54
CA TYR A 922 4.97 -16.35 -38.13
C TYR A 922 3.65 -16.32 -38.91
N LYS A 923 3.08 -15.13 -39.15
CA LYS A 923 1.93 -14.95 -40.04
C LYS A 923 2.35 -14.80 -41.49
N THR A 924 1.45 -15.14 -42.41
CA THR A 924 1.70 -15.01 -43.85
C THR A 924 1.23 -13.65 -44.34
N LEU A 925 2.08 -12.95 -45.06
CA LEU A 925 1.77 -11.62 -45.59
C LEU A 925 0.76 -11.72 -46.75
N VAL A 926 -0.30 -10.90 -46.74
CA VAL A 926 -1.34 -10.93 -47.78
C VAL A 926 -1.14 -9.91 -48.91
N TYR A 927 -0.27 -8.93 -48.72
CA TYR A 927 0.12 -7.90 -49.70
C TYR A 927 1.63 -7.70 -49.70
N ASP A 928 2.22 -7.24 -50.81
CA ASP A 928 3.63 -6.85 -50.80
C ASP A 928 3.85 -5.66 -49.85
N LYS A 929 4.95 -5.69 -49.08
CA LYS A 929 5.33 -4.60 -48.17
C LYS A 929 6.80 -4.26 -48.32
N LYS A 930 7.10 -2.97 -48.39
CA LYS A 930 8.48 -2.46 -48.50
C LYS A 930 9.10 -2.28 -47.12
N GLU A 931 10.44 -2.29 -47.08
CA GLU A 931 11.17 -1.88 -45.88
C GLU A 931 10.64 -0.53 -45.34
N ASP A 932 10.54 -0.44 -44.01
CA ASP A 932 10.12 0.75 -43.25
C ASP A 932 8.62 1.10 -43.40
N GLU A 933 7.83 0.33 -44.17
CA GLU A 933 6.38 0.48 -44.22
C GLU A 933 5.72 -0.06 -42.93
N PRO A 934 4.72 0.65 -42.37
CA PRO A 934 3.96 0.17 -41.22
C PRO A 934 3.11 -1.06 -41.54
N LEU A 935 2.93 -1.91 -40.52
CA LEU A 935 2.05 -3.07 -40.54
C LEU A 935 0.68 -2.75 -39.92
N TYR A 936 -0.38 -3.31 -40.50
CA TYR A 936 -1.79 -3.17 -40.11
C TYR A 936 -2.45 -4.55 -39.94
N GLU A 937 -3.55 -4.66 -39.20
CA GLU A 937 -4.22 -5.95 -38.93
C GLU A 937 -4.58 -6.74 -40.19
N GLY A 938 -4.88 -6.05 -41.29
CA GLY A 938 -5.23 -6.66 -42.57
C GLY A 938 -4.06 -7.09 -43.45
N ASP A 939 -2.81 -6.90 -43.02
CA ASP A 939 -1.63 -7.19 -43.84
C ASP A 939 -1.16 -8.65 -43.77
N PHE A 940 -1.74 -9.46 -42.88
CA PHE A 940 -1.30 -10.84 -42.63
C PHE A 940 -2.46 -11.78 -42.25
N CYS A 941 -2.27 -13.09 -42.44
CA CYS A 941 -3.23 -14.14 -42.06
C CYS A 941 -2.58 -15.30 -41.28
#